data_AF-A0A2E2EHC9-F1
#
_entry.id   AF-A0A2E2EHC9-F1
#
_cell.length_a   1.000
_cell.length_b   1.000
_cell.length_c   1.000
_cell.angle_alpha   90.00
_cell.angle_beta   90.00
_cell.angle_gamma   90.00
#
_symmetry.space_group_name_H-M   'P 1'
#
loop_
_entity.id
_entity.type
_entity.pdbx_description
1 polymer ?
#
loop_
_entity_poly.entity_id
_entity_poly.type
_entity_poly.pdbx_seq_one_letter_code
_entity_poly.pdbx_strand_id
1 'polypeptide(L)'
;MKNLRRAFVLCLLSFLSCSKNKGTVFIFKQWHLSPNQDTTSKELAKELPQFINQKDIFLKTKALVESHKTDLIIAEGCEGEINKDFSESFNGWTLKKLKKERNSSDFADIMAPVPMKLKAMFPKLEVLCGDNMRLIEENLRAMSNVRGFYGFYQGLKDSQQTNKERYEAYVKQFVSLYPQKAKKNPMQFALDQTKNALLQFEKLIKKRNEFFFDIIKKQIHKNPVVIIGGLHVEDLTQRLNEKSYDVKEIIPKGYKNDEQLLLLSMKEILNAESIVDVIFYQVPEGFDKDKFLFKNKIKKSELFSNNEWETLKKQFPETLSEQFLFSDYDDDGIRDFTFSRSSRGTVMTAEDTDWDNDGVDNLVDMTLGDTKISKEIPIGQYVNNYFSSKKKEKILKSLSEQKITVLAKEGYPHEILVLEILDNLLKRKEFDGHRMKYIKASSPFFTYGENSFFAYIKHTNSMEYYPQQLSHYVNSEYQKRFKGVKFEDYIQKFIVPLIVHSLAHELAHALEKNYEDLSKQFGWQWKDSAYQGKYLTKYRHREKEIKSHKTNMTFKNKPFQSWKAEYRSYTKTVNKILKSKQRDQLLKTFKYSTGLTELEQSMSFFAYHKIPSLYATLNPAEWYAESFSACVFQRIFKESQQKSRSIELEHLLGFYPLAMTPLNCKTFIDSTSQVTGEVKSN
;
A
#
# COMPACT_ATOMS: atom_id res chain seq x y z
N MET A 1 -78.03 20.43 1.31
CA MET A 1 -76.90 20.90 0.45
C MET A 1 -75.88 21.82 1.15
N LYS A 2 -76.21 22.57 2.22
CA LYS A 2 -75.22 23.44 2.93
C LYS A 2 -74.15 22.69 3.74
N ASN A 3 -74.45 21.49 4.26
CA ASN A 3 -73.49 20.71 5.06
C ASN A 3 -72.47 19.93 4.22
N LEU A 4 -72.80 19.59 2.97
CA LEU A 4 -71.89 18.90 2.05
C LEU A 4 -70.77 19.83 1.55
N ARG A 5 -71.07 21.12 1.33
CA ARG A 5 -70.06 22.14 0.95
C ARG A 5 -69.08 22.46 2.08
N ARG A 6 -69.51 22.43 3.36
CA ARG A 6 -68.59 22.65 4.49
C ARG A 6 -67.66 21.46 4.73
N ALA A 7 -68.14 20.22 4.55
CA ALA A 7 -67.31 19.03 4.64
C ALA A 7 -66.28 18.93 3.50
N PHE A 8 -66.66 19.34 2.28
CA PHE A 8 -65.75 19.33 1.12
C PHE A 8 -64.65 20.41 1.22
N VAL A 9 -64.96 21.59 1.77
CA VAL A 9 -63.96 22.65 2.02
C VAL A 9 -63.01 22.29 3.18
N LEU A 10 -63.50 21.61 4.23
CA LEU A 10 -62.62 21.08 5.29
C LEU A 10 -61.74 19.92 4.83
N CYS A 11 -62.23 19.06 3.92
CA CYS A 11 -61.41 18.01 3.28
C CYS A 11 -60.35 18.62 2.33
N LEU A 12 -60.69 19.62 1.51
CA LEU A 12 -59.70 20.28 0.65
C LEU A 12 -58.61 21.03 1.45
N LEU A 13 -58.95 21.61 2.61
CA LEU A 13 -57.97 22.25 3.50
C LEU A 13 -57.09 21.24 4.26
N SER A 14 -57.52 20.00 4.45
CA SER A 14 -56.71 18.94 5.06
C SER A 14 -55.82 18.19 4.06
N PHE A 15 -56.17 18.15 2.77
CA PHE A 15 -55.28 17.64 1.71
C PHE A 15 -54.20 18.66 1.26
N LEU A 16 -54.37 19.95 1.53
CA LEU A 16 -53.36 20.99 1.25
C LEU A 16 -52.37 21.23 2.42
N SER A 17 -52.49 20.50 3.53
CA SER A 17 -51.69 20.72 4.75
C SER A 17 -50.51 19.73 4.94
N CYS A 18 -50.21 18.86 3.98
CA CYS A 18 -49.13 17.87 4.12
C CYS A 18 -48.26 17.70 2.87
N SER A 19 -47.70 18.81 2.37
CA SER A 19 -46.33 18.78 1.83
C SER A 19 -45.54 19.90 2.51
N LYS A 20 -45.11 19.67 3.76
CA LYS A 20 -44.06 20.51 4.36
C LYS A 20 -42.89 20.44 3.39
N ASN A 21 -42.60 21.55 2.74
CA ASN A 21 -41.44 21.72 1.88
C ASN A 21 -40.21 21.50 2.78
N LYS A 22 -39.75 20.24 2.88
CA LYS A 22 -38.55 19.88 3.63
C LYS A 22 -37.41 20.45 2.79
N GLY A 23 -36.92 21.62 3.15
CA GLY A 23 -35.90 22.33 2.37
C GLY A 23 -34.71 21.44 2.00
N THR A 24 -34.04 21.78 0.90
CA THR A 24 -32.90 21.03 0.38
C THR A 24 -31.63 21.42 1.12
N VAL A 25 -30.84 20.43 1.54
CA VAL A 25 -29.48 20.62 2.07
C VAL A 25 -28.47 20.42 0.95
N PHE A 26 -27.65 21.43 0.67
CA PHE A 26 -26.56 21.31 -0.29
C PHE A 26 -25.24 21.11 0.47
N ILE A 27 -24.49 20.04 0.18
CA ILE A 27 -23.21 19.75 0.85
C ILE A 27 -22.07 19.87 -0.16
N PHE A 28 -21.21 20.87 0.01
CA PHE A 28 -20.03 21.09 -0.82
C PHE A 28 -18.78 20.51 -0.16
N LYS A 29 -18.12 19.58 -0.85
CA LYS A 29 -16.82 19.03 -0.43
C LYS A 29 -15.71 20.07 -0.59
N GLN A 30 -15.12 20.49 0.53
CA GLN A 30 -14.03 21.44 0.58
C GLN A 30 -12.68 20.73 0.67
N TRP A 31 -11.69 21.19 -0.09
CA TRP A 31 -10.29 20.84 0.12
C TRP A 31 -9.60 21.98 0.87
N HIS A 32 -9.20 21.73 2.12
CA HIS A 32 -8.67 22.75 3.02
C HIS A 32 -7.31 23.29 2.58
N LEU A 33 -7.09 24.57 2.89
CA LEU A 33 -5.76 25.17 2.92
C LEU A 33 -5.04 24.73 4.19
N SER A 34 -3.72 24.66 4.12
CA SER A 34 -2.92 24.38 5.32
C SER A 34 -3.05 25.55 6.32
N PRO A 35 -3.10 25.29 7.63
CA PRO A 35 -3.00 26.34 8.64
C PRO A 35 -1.73 27.17 8.41
N ASN A 36 -1.82 28.49 8.55
CA ASN A 36 -0.72 29.45 8.38
C ASN A 36 -0.16 29.64 6.96
N GLN A 37 -0.76 29.03 5.94
CA GLN A 37 -0.39 29.35 4.56
C GLN A 37 -0.87 30.76 4.20
N ASP A 38 0.02 31.71 4.00
CA ASP A 38 -0.36 33.06 3.54
C ASP A 38 -0.80 32.99 2.08
N THR A 39 -1.97 33.56 1.80
CA THR A 39 -2.60 33.57 0.47
C THR A 39 -3.01 34.98 0.05
N THR A 40 -2.40 36.00 0.67
CA THR A 40 -2.67 37.41 0.35
C THR A 40 -2.13 37.81 -1.03
N SER A 41 -1.09 37.13 -1.53
CA SER A 41 -0.68 37.22 -2.95
C SER A 41 -1.60 36.37 -3.82
N LYS A 42 -2.42 37.03 -4.66
CA LYS A 42 -3.40 36.36 -5.54
C LYS A 42 -2.70 35.52 -6.61
N GLU A 43 -1.57 35.97 -7.14
CA GLU A 43 -0.78 35.29 -8.16
C GLU A 43 -0.21 33.98 -7.61
N LEU A 44 0.48 34.04 -6.46
CA LEU A 44 1.06 32.84 -5.83
C LEU A 44 -0.03 31.88 -5.35
N ALA A 45 -1.17 32.40 -4.89
CA ALA A 45 -2.29 31.58 -4.44
C ALA A 45 -2.95 30.77 -5.58
N LYS A 46 -2.87 31.24 -6.84
CA LYS A 46 -3.37 30.52 -8.03
C LYS A 46 -2.58 29.25 -8.33
N GLU A 47 -1.33 29.18 -7.90
CA GLU A 47 -0.47 28.00 -8.09
C GLU A 47 -0.80 26.86 -7.10
N LEU A 48 -1.62 27.13 -6.08
CA LEU A 48 -1.99 26.14 -5.09
C LEU A 48 -2.94 25.08 -5.65
N PRO A 49 -2.76 23.78 -5.30
CA PRO A 49 -3.65 22.71 -5.75
C PRO A 49 -5.14 22.94 -5.42
N GLN A 50 -5.42 23.64 -4.31
CA GLN A 50 -6.77 23.92 -3.81
C GLN A 50 -7.48 25.03 -4.60
N PHE A 51 -6.78 25.79 -5.44
CA PHE A 51 -7.32 27.00 -6.08
C PHE A 51 -8.60 26.73 -6.87
N ILE A 52 -8.56 25.72 -7.75
CA ILE A 52 -9.70 25.36 -8.59
C ILE A 52 -10.92 24.94 -7.74
N ASN A 53 -10.69 24.20 -6.65
CA ASN A 53 -11.74 23.76 -5.73
C ASN A 53 -12.38 24.95 -5.00
N GLN A 54 -11.59 25.80 -4.36
CA GLN A 54 -12.11 26.95 -3.61
C GLN A 54 -12.85 27.94 -4.51
N LYS A 55 -12.34 28.19 -5.73
CA LYS A 55 -13.00 29.05 -6.71
C LYS A 55 -14.33 28.46 -7.19
N ASP A 56 -14.38 27.16 -7.49
CA ASP A 56 -15.61 26.50 -7.96
C ASP A 56 -16.69 26.44 -6.86
N ILE A 57 -16.32 26.20 -5.60
CA ILE A 57 -17.26 26.30 -4.46
C ILE A 57 -17.83 27.72 -4.39
N PHE A 58 -16.97 28.75 -4.41
CA PHE A 58 -17.41 30.14 -4.34
C PHE A 58 -18.39 30.49 -5.46
N LEU A 59 -18.06 30.18 -6.72
CA LEU A 59 -18.90 30.53 -7.87
C LEU A 59 -20.25 29.80 -7.85
N LYS A 60 -20.27 28.51 -7.50
CA LYS A 60 -21.51 27.73 -7.41
C LYS A 60 -22.40 28.19 -6.26
N THR A 61 -21.82 28.43 -5.08
CA THR A 61 -22.60 28.92 -3.93
C THR A 61 -23.09 30.34 -4.17
N LYS A 62 -22.28 31.20 -4.79
CA LYS A 62 -22.71 32.54 -5.23
C LYS A 62 -23.96 32.46 -6.11
N ALA A 63 -23.97 31.57 -7.11
CA ALA A 63 -25.13 31.39 -7.98
C ALA A 63 -26.40 30.90 -7.22
N LEU A 64 -26.24 30.07 -6.20
CA LEU A 64 -27.36 29.65 -5.34
C LEU A 64 -27.93 30.82 -4.53
N VAL A 65 -27.06 31.69 -3.99
CA VAL A 65 -27.47 32.89 -3.26
C VAL A 65 -28.16 33.88 -4.19
N GLU A 66 -27.59 34.18 -5.36
CA GLU A 66 -28.16 35.12 -6.34
C GLU A 66 -29.50 34.65 -6.92
N SER A 67 -29.71 33.34 -7.01
CA SER A 67 -30.98 32.76 -7.45
C SER A 67 -31.99 32.51 -6.32
N HIS A 68 -31.72 33.01 -5.10
CA HIS A 68 -32.56 32.83 -3.92
C HIS A 68 -32.89 31.35 -3.61
N LYS A 69 -31.98 30.45 -3.94
CA LYS A 69 -32.10 29.01 -3.64
C LYS A 69 -31.58 28.65 -2.26
N THR A 70 -30.88 29.57 -1.59
CA THR A 70 -30.37 29.42 -0.24
C THR A 70 -30.29 30.78 0.45
N ASP A 71 -30.61 30.80 1.74
CA ASP A 71 -30.47 31.99 2.59
C ASP A 71 -29.44 31.79 3.72
N LEU A 72 -28.85 30.59 3.81
CA LEU A 72 -27.97 30.19 4.91
C LEU A 72 -26.77 29.40 4.41
N ILE A 73 -25.58 29.84 4.83
CA ILE A 73 -24.33 29.08 4.71
C ILE A 73 -23.94 28.54 6.09
N ILE A 74 -23.53 27.27 6.13
CA ILE A 74 -22.96 26.62 7.32
C ILE A 74 -21.50 26.29 7.03
N ALA A 75 -20.59 26.85 7.83
CA ALA A 75 -19.15 26.82 7.64
C ALA A 75 -18.45 25.85 8.60
N GLU A 76 -17.44 25.13 8.14
CA GLU A 76 -16.49 24.43 9.00
C GLU A 76 -15.37 25.34 9.52
N GLY A 77 -14.80 24.99 10.68
CA GLY A 77 -13.53 25.52 11.15
C GLY A 77 -13.63 26.81 11.94
N CYS A 78 -14.82 27.17 12.41
CA CYS A 78 -15.08 28.31 13.28
C CYS A 78 -16.23 27.98 14.26
N GLU A 79 -16.56 28.91 15.16
CA GLU A 79 -17.68 28.79 16.10
C GLU A 79 -18.51 30.09 16.13
N GLY A 80 -19.83 29.99 16.28
CA GLY A 80 -20.75 31.14 16.29
C GLY A 80 -21.23 31.60 14.91
N GLU A 81 -21.49 32.90 14.75
CA GLU A 81 -21.92 33.51 13.47
C GLU A 81 -20.78 34.35 12.88
N ILE A 82 -20.54 34.22 11.57
CA ILE A 82 -19.68 35.15 10.83
C ILE A 82 -20.47 36.44 10.56
N ASN A 83 -20.49 37.33 11.56
CA ASN A 83 -21.18 38.62 11.51
C ASN A 83 -20.21 39.79 11.21
N LYS A 84 -20.68 41.03 11.36
CA LYS A 84 -19.87 42.24 11.08
C LYS A 84 -18.66 42.40 12.01
N ASP A 85 -18.71 41.83 13.21
CA ASP A 85 -17.72 41.92 14.28
C ASP A 85 -16.75 40.71 14.27
N PHE A 86 -16.93 39.78 13.33
CA PHE A 86 -16.05 38.63 13.13
C PHE A 86 -14.62 39.06 12.80
N SER A 87 -13.70 38.81 13.73
CA SER A 87 -12.33 39.34 13.71
C SER A 87 -11.25 38.30 13.38
N GLU A 88 -11.61 37.03 13.28
CA GLU A 88 -10.67 35.95 13.00
C GLU A 88 -9.98 36.13 11.63
N SER A 89 -8.73 35.69 11.58
CA SER A 89 -7.88 35.76 10.40
C SER A 89 -7.53 34.37 9.93
N PHE A 90 -7.87 34.07 8.67
CA PHE A 90 -7.57 32.80 8.02
C PHE A 90 -6.69 33.04 6.81
N ASN A 91 -5.52 32.39 6.77
CA ASN A 91 -4.59 32.47 5.63
C ASN A 91 -4.21 33.90 5.20
N GLY A 92 -4.17 34.83 6.17
CA GLY A 92 -3.87 36.26 5.98
C GLY A 92 -5.09 37.16 5.71
N TRP A 93 -6.29 36.57 5.56
CA TRP A 93 -7.54 37.26 5.23
C TRP A 93 -8.45 37.42 6.46
N THR A 94 -9.00 38.63 6.60
CA THR A 94 -10.08 38.94 7.56
C THR A 94 -11.32 39.39 6.80
N LEU A 95 -12.49 39.32 7.43
CA LEU A 95 -13.73 39.79 6.82
C LEU A 95 -13.66 41.27 6.40
N LYS A 96 -12.95 42.09 7.18
CA LYS A 96 -12.70 43.51 6.88
C LYS A 96 -11.86 43.69 5.60
N LYS A 97 -10.81 42.89 5.40
CA LYS A 97 -10.00 42.93 4.17
C LYS A 97 -10.83 42.50 2.95
N LEU A 98 -11.58 41.40 3.08
CA LEU A 98 -12.43 40.89 2.00
C LEU A 98 -13.52 41.89 1.57
N LYS A 99 -14.13 42.61 2.51
CA LYS A 99 -15.12 43.66 2.20
C LYS A 99 -14.56 44.79 1.34
N LYS A 100 -13.26 45.12 1.48
CA LYS A 100 -12.60 46.14 0.65
C LYS A 100 -12.41 45.66 -0.79
N GLU A 101 -12.16 44.37 -0.97
CA GLU A 101 -11.91 43.74 -2.27
C GLU A 101 -13.20 43.30 -3.01
N ARG A 102 -14.39 43.42 -2.39
CA ARG A 102 -15.64 42.79 -2.89
C ARG A 102 -16.05 43.18 -4.31
N ASN A 103 -15.62 44.37 -4.78
CA ASN A 103 -15.93 44.90 -6.10
C ASN A 103 -14.82 44.61 -7.13
N SER A 104 -13.74 43.93 -6.72
CA SER A 104 -12.64 43.60 -7.62
C SER A 104 -13.07 42.54 -8.63
N SER A 105 -12.63 42.69 -9.88
CA SER A 105 -12.88 41.74 -10.97
C SER A 105 -12.29 40.35 -10.69
N ASP A 106 -11.28 40.28 -9.81
CA ASP A 106 -10.58 39.06 -9.41
C ASP A 106 -11.04 38.51 -8.04
N PHE A 107 -12.15 39.00 -7.46
CA PHE A 107 -12.59 38.58 -6.12
C PHE A 107 -12.81 37.06 -6.01
N ALA A 108 -13.28 36.43 -7.09
CA ALA A 108 -13.43 34.98 -7.16
C ALA A 108 -12.10 34.23 -6.99
N ASP A 109 -10.98 34.85 -7.37
CA ASP A 109 -9.63 34.28 -7.31
C ASP A 109 -8.98 34.41 -5.92
N ILE A 110 -9.57 35.19 -5.00
CA ILE A 110 -9.03 35.32 -3.64
C ILE A 110 -9.15 33.98 -2.90
N MET A 111 -8.04 33.46 -2.39
CA MET A 111 -7.96 32.21 -1.64
C MET A 111 -8.19 32.42 -0.14
N ALA A 112 -9.41 32.78 0.23
CA ALA A 112 -9.86 32.88 1.62
C ALA A 112 -11.00 31.88 1.90
N PRO A 113 -11.37 31.60 3.16
CA PRO A 113 -12.52 30.76 3.47
C PRO A 113 -13.77 31.22 2.71
N VAL A 114 -14.35 30.31 1.91
CA VAL A 114 -15.49 30.63 1.04
C VAL A 114 -16.68 31.24 1.80
N PRO A 115 -17.06 30.74 3.00
CA PRO A 115 -18.12 31.38 3.80
C PRO A 115 -17.84 32.85 4.12
N MET A 116 -16.58 33.22 4.43
CA MET A 116 -16.21 34.62 4.68
C MET A 116 -16.27 35.47 3.40
N LYS A 117 -15.87 34.90 2.25
CA LYS A 117 -15.99 35.58 0.94
C LYS A 117 -17.46 35.87 0.62
N LEU A 118 -18.34 34.90 0.84
CA LEU A 118 -19.77 35.05 0.62
C LEU A 118 -20.38 36.09 1.57
N LYS A 119 -20.01 36.10 2.86
CA LYS A 119 -20.46 37.14 3.80
C LYS A 119 -19.96 38.55 3.41
N ALA A 120 -18.74 38.65 2.88
CA ALA A 120 -18.19 39.93 2.42
C ALA A 120 -18.93 40.46 1.18
N MET A 121 -19.29 39.57 0.24
CA MET A 121 -20.02 39.90 -0.99
C MET A 121 -21.52 40.16 -0.73
N PHE A 122 -22.14 39.38 0.15
CA PHE A 122 -23.56 39.46 0.50
C PHE A 122 -23.73 39.75 2.01
N PRO A 123 -23.69 41.03 2.43
CA PRO A 123 -23.73 41.38 3.87
C PRO A 123 -24.96 40.90 4.63
N LYS A 124 -26.09 40.69 3.92
CA LYS A 124 -27.36 40.19 4.49
C LYS A 124 -27.43 38.65 4.58
N LEU A 125 -26.52 37.93 3.93
CA LEU A 125 -26.48 36.47 3.97
C LEU A 125 -26.14 35.99 5.38
N GLU A 126 -26.91 35.04 5.90
CA GLU A 126 -26.62 34.39 7.17
C GLU A 126 -25.52 33.35 6.98
N VAL A 127 -24.48 33.41 7.82
CA VAL A 127 -23.34 32.49 7.76
C VAL A 127 -23.06 32.01 9.18
N LEU A 128 -23.45 30.78 9.46
CA LEU A 128 -23.24 30.14 10.75
C LEU A 128 -22.04 29.22 10.69
N CYS A 129 -21.29 29.15 11.78
CA CYS A 129 -20.26 28.14 11.96
C CYS A 129 -20.92 26.86 12.49
N GLY A 130 -20.71 25.75 11.79
CA GLY A 130 -21.28 24.44 12.08
C GLY A 130 -20.52 23.63 13.13
N ASP A 131 -19.45 24.19 13.69
CA ASP A 131 -18.42 23.46 14.43
C ASP A 131 -18.26 23.96 15.87
N ASN A 132 -17.31 23.35 16.59
CA ASN A 132 -16.95 23.73 17.96
C ASN A 132 -15.43 23.78 18.12
N MET A 133 -14.90 24.91 18.61
CA MET A 133 -13.45 25.15 18.68
C MET A 133 -12.71 24.10 19.51
N ARG A 134 -13.30 23.69 20.65
CA ARG A 134 -12.70 22.64 21.49
C ARG A 134 -12.63 21.31 20.74
N LEU A 135 -13.68 20.92 20.01
CA LEU A 135 -13.66 19.68 19.23
C LEU A 135 -12.70 19.75 18.04
N ILE A 136 -12.55 20.90 17.40
CA ILE A 136 -11.53 21.13 16.36
C ILE A 136 -10.13 20.91 16.94
N GLU A 137 -9.81 21.53 18.08
CA GLU A 137 -8.52 21.37 18.75
C GLU A 137 -8.25 19.92 19.16
N GLU A 138 -9.23 19.25 19.77
CA GLU A 138 -9.14 17.83 20.13
C GLU A 138 -8.91 16.95 18.88
N ASN A 139 -9.59 17.25 17.77
CA ASN A 139 -9.48 16.50 16.52
C ASN A 139 -8.10 16.67 15.88
N LEU A 140 -7.57 17.90 15.85
CA LEU A 140 -6.20 18.19 15.40
C LEU A 140 -5.16 17.51 16.30
N ARG A 141 -5.37 17.51 17.62
CA ARG A 141 -4.49 16.83 18.58
C ARG A 141 -4.50 15.31 18.38
N ALA A 142 -5.67 14.72 18.12
CA ALA A 142 -5.78 13.30 17.80
C ALA A 142 -4.98 12.95 16.54
N MET A 143 -5.09 13.74 15.47
CA MET A 143 -4.29 13.53 14.26
C MET A 143 -2.78 13.70 14.49
N SER A 144 -2.38 14.67 15.33
CA SER A 144 -0.99 14.85 15.75
C SER A 144 -0.47 13.62 16.51
N ASN A 145 -1.27 13.07 17.43
CA ASN A 145 -0.96 11.86 18.16
C ASN A 145 -0.78 10.67 17.21
N VAL A 146 -1.64 10.51 16.19
CA VAL A 146 -1.47 9.47 15.17
C VAL A 146 -0.10 9.57 14.51
N ARG A 147 0.29 10.77 14.06
CA ARG A 147 1.60 11.00 13.43
C ARG A 147 2.77 10.71 14.39
N GLY A 148 2.66 11.17 15.64
CA GLY A 148 3.71 11.00 16.65
C GLY A 148 3.93 9.54 17.02
N PHE A 149 2.86 8.82 17.39
CA PHE A 149 2.96 7.40 17.76
C PHE A 149 3.37 6.52 16.58
N TYR A 150 2.88 6.79 15.37
CA TYR A 150 3.28 6.04 14.18
C TYR A 150 4.76 6.27 13.85
N GLY A 151 5.26 7.50 14.01
CA GLY A 151 6.68 7.82 13.84
C GLY A 151 7.58 7.05 14.81
N PHE A 152 7.17 6.91 16.08
CA PHE A 152 7.86 6.05 17.05
C PHE A 152 7.82 4.58 16.63
N TYR A 153 6.65 4.08 16.22
CA TYR A 153 6.50 2.71 15.76
C TYR A 153 7.43 2.38 14.57
N GLN A 154 7.44 3.21 13.53
CA GLN A 154 8.31 3.04 12.36
C GLN A 154 9.79 3.11 12.75
N GLY A 155 10.18 4.11 13.56
CA GLY A 155 11.55 4.24 14.03
C GLY A 155 12.05 3.02 14.80
N LEU A 156 11.21 2.45 15.68
CA LEU A 156 11.49 1.22 16.42
C LEU A 156 11.58 0.01 15.48
N LYS A 157 10.61 -0.16 14.58
CA LYS A 157 10.54 -1.26 13.61
C LYS A 157 11.79 -1.31 12.71
N ASP A 158 12.15 -0.18 12.12
CA ASP A 158 13.27 -0.08 11.19
C ASP A 158 14.61 -0.35 11.86
N SER A 159 14.78 0.15 13.09
CA SER A 159 16.05 0.06 13.81
C SER A 159 16.29 -1.29 14.48
N GLN A 160 15.24 -2.03 14.83
CA GLN A 160 15.34 -3.31 15.55
C GLN A 160 16.28 -4.32 14.86
N GLN A 161 16.23 -4.40 13.53
CA GLN A 161 17.05 -5.35 12.76
C GLN A 161 18.31 -4.72 12.16
N THR A 162 18.36 -3.39 12.05
CA THR A 162 19.41 -2.70 11.27
C THR A 162 20.43 -1.97 12.14
N ASN A 163 20.05 -1.50 13.33
CA ASN A 163 20.91 -0.71 14.20
C ASN A 163 20.42 -0.72 15.66
N LYS A 164 21.11 -1.49 16.50
CA LYS A 164 20.78 -1.68 17.93
C LYS A 164 20.88 -0.38 18.74
N GLU A 165 21.90 0.45 18.53
CA GLU A 165 22.08 1.72 19.26
C GLU A 165 20.93 2.69 18.97
N ARG A 166 20.54 2.77 17.69
CA ARG A 166 19.40 3.61 17.27
C ARG A 166 18.08 3.10 17.85
N TYR A 167 17.90 1.78 17.93
CA TYR A 167 16.74 1.17 18.57
C TYR A 167 16.67 1.57 20.05
N GLU A 168 17.76 1.42 20.80
CA GLU A 168 17.83 1.79 22.22
C GLU A 168 17.59 3.29 22.44
N ALA A 169 18.07 4.16 21.54
CA ALA A 169 17.79 5.59 21.59
C ALA A 169 16.29 5.90 21.42
N TYR A 170 15.60 5.26 20.46
CA TYR A 170 14.15 5.37 20.30
C TYR A 170 13.40 4.87 21.54
N VAL A 171 13.80 3.72 22.10
CA VAL A 171 13.20 3.18 23.32
C VAL A 171 13.37 4.15 24.48
N LYS A 172 14.57 4.68 24.70
CA LYS A 172 14.85 5.64 25.78
C LYS A 172 14.00 6.90 25.63
N GLN A 173 13.92 7.48 24.43
CA GLN A 173 13.09 8.66 24.18
C GLN A 173 11.60 8.35 24.42
N PHE A 174 11.11 7.21 23.92
CA PHE A 174 9.70 6.85 24.05
C PHE A 174 9.31 6.53 25.50
N VAL A 175 10.17 5.84 26.25
CA VAL A 175 10.01 5.60 27.70
C VAL A 175 10.08 6.91 28.48
N SER A 176 10.91 7.88 28.08
CA SER A 176 10.95 9.18 28.77
C SER A 176 9.61 9.93 28.67
N LEU A 177 8.90 9.78 27.55
CA LEU A 177 7.57 10.36 27.34
C LEU A 177 6.45 9.52 27.98
N TYR A 178 6.63 8.20 28.07
CA TYR A 178 5.64 7.25 28.59
C TYR A 178 6.23 6.19 29.56
N PRO A 179 6.66 6.61 30.78
CA PRO A 179 7.57 5.83 31.62
C PRO A 179 7.06 4.48 32.11
N GLN A 180 5.76 4.37 32.41
CA GLN A 180 5.18 3.15 32.97
C GLN A 180 4.63 2.18 31.91
N LYS A 181 4.27 2.66 30.71
CA LYS A 181 3.53 1.87 29.71
C LYS A 181 4.40 1.40 28.54
N ALA A 182 5.46 2.14 28.17
CA ALA A 182 6.35 1.77 27.07
C ALA A 182 7.47 0.79 27.47
N LYS A 183 7.74 0.59 28.77
CA LYS A 183 8.94 -0.11 29.26
C LYS A 183 8.95 -1.62 28.98
N LYS A 184 7.78 -2.27 28.88
CA LYS A 184 7.67 -3.72 28.63
C LYS A 184 7.71 -4.06 27.14
N ASN A 185 6.91 -3.36 26.32
CA ASN A 185 6.85 -3.59 24.88
C ASN A 185 6.63 -2.25 24.14
N PRO A 186 7.71 -1.49 23.85
CA PRO A 186 7.61 -0.14 23.32
C PRO A 186 7.00 -0.10 21.92
N MET A 187 7.30 -1.08 21.08
CA MET A 187 6.78 -1.14 19.70
C MET A 187 5.27 -1.44 19.69
N GLN A 188 4.82 -2.42 20.48
CA GLN A 188 3.39 -2.70 20.63
C GLN A 188 2.64 -1.51 21.21
N PHE A 189 3.19 -0.89 22.25
CA PHE A 189 2.58 0.30 22.85
C PHE A 189 2.44 1.44 21.83
N ALA A 190 3.47 1.72 21.02
CA ALA A 190 3.39 2.73 19.95
C ALA A 190 2.32 2.41 18.91
N LEU A 191 2.24 1.15 18.47
CA LEU A 191 1.22 0.72 17.51
C LEU A 191 -0.20 0.86 18.07
N ASP A 192 -0.43 0.42 19.30
CA ASP A 192 -1.74 0.50 19.95
C ASP A 192 -2.17 1.95 20.19
N GLN A 193 -1.24 2.82 20.62
CA GLN A 193 -1.55 4.24 20.76
C GLN A 193 -1.83 4.90 19.42
N THR A 194 -1.18 4.48 18.33
CA THR A 194 -1.51 4.94 16.97
C THR A 194 -2.94 4.57 16.60
N LYS A 195 -3.32 3.30 16.80
CA LYS A 195 -4.70 2.81 16.54
C LYS A 195 -5.73 3.56 17.38
N ASN A 196 -5.47 3.73 18.68
CA ASN A 196 -6.35 4.46 19.59
C ASN A 196 -6.51 5.93 19.18
N ALA A 197 -5.42 6.60 18.80
CA ALA A 197 -5.46 7.98 18.33
C ALA A 197 -6.25 8.11 17.02
N LEU A 198 -6.13 7.12 16.12
CA LEU A 198 -6.88 7.11 14.85
C LEU A 198 -8.39 6.93 15.10
N LEU A 199 -8.76 5.98 15.96
CA LEU A 199 -10.14 5.78 16.38
C LEU A 199 -10.72 7.04 17.04
N GLN A 200 -9.91 7.72 17.86
CA GLN A 200 -10.33 8.97 18.50
C GLN A 200 -10.51 10.10 17.48
N PHE A 201 -9.63 10.21 16.49
CA PHE A 201 -9.75 11.16 15.39
C PHE A 201 -11.09 11.00 14.65
N GLU A 202 -11.47 9.76 14.30
CA GLU A 202 -12.74 9.49 13.63
C GLU A 202 -13.96 9.74 14.53
N LYS A 203 -13.89 9.35 15.80
CA LYS A 203 -14.96 9.65 16.77
C LYS A 203 -15.21 11.14 16.88
N LEU A 204 -14.14 11.95 16.86
CA LEU A 204 -14.25 13.41 16.92
C LEU A 204 -14.86 14.01 15.66
N ILE A 205 -14.59 13.46 14.47
CA ILE A 205 -15.30 13.84 13.23
C ILE A 205 -16.80 13.63 13.38
N LYS A 206 -17.22 12.45 13.86
CA LYS A 206 -18.63 12.14 14.09
C LYS A 206 -19.29 13.05 15.14
N LYS A 207 -18.58 13.40 16.20
CA LYS A 207 -19.06 14.36 17.21
C LYS A 207 -19.19 15.78 16.63
N ARG A 208 -18.25 16.23 15.81
CA ARG A 208 -18.35 17.52 15.10
C ARG A 208 -19.58 17.52 14.19
N ASN A 209 -19.84 16.42 13.48
CA ASN A 209 -21.04 16.28 12.63
C ASN A 209 -22.38 16.41 13.38
N GLU A 210 -22.44 16.12 14.69
CA GLU A 210 -23.64 16.33 15.49
C GLU A 210 -24.01 17.82 15.57
N PHE A 211 -23.02 18.71 15.68
CA PHE A 211 -23.24 20.17 15.66
C PHE A 211 -23.76 20.66 14.32
N PHE A 212 -23.15 20.21 13.21
CA PHE A 212 -23.65 20.50 11.87
C PHE A 212 -25.09 20.04 11.70
N PHE A 213 -25.37 18.80 12.09
CA PHE A 213 -26.71 18.22 12.00
C PHE A 213 -27.74 19.02 12.79
N ASP A 214 -27.43 19.43 14.02
CA ASP A 214 -28.34 20.20 14.87
C ASP A 214 -28.64 21.60 14.31
N ILE A 215 -27.64 22.26 13.71
CA ILE A 215 -27.83 23.56 13.05
C ILE A 215 -28.68 23.40 11.79
N ILE A 216 -28.38 22.41 10.93
CA ILE A 216 -29.15 22.11 9.72
C ILE A 216 -30.60 21.82 10.07
N LYS A 217 -30.85 20.98 11.08
CA LYS A 217 -32.19 20.61 11.53
C LYS A 217 -33.01 21.84 11.96
N LYS A 218 -32.41 22.77 12.69
CA LYS A 218 -33.08 24.01 13.13
C LYS A 218 -33.39 24.97 11.98
N GLN A 219 -32.58 24.93 10.91
CA GLN A 219 -32.62 25.90 9.82
C GLN A 219 -32.97 25.31 8.45
N ILE A 220 -33.54 24.10 8.41
CA ILE A 220 -33.80 23.36 7.16
C ILE A 220 -34.64 24.14 6.13
N HIS A 221 -35.55 24.99 6.61
CA HIS A 221 -36.42 25.83 5.79
C HIS A 221 -35.66 26.92 4.98
N LYS A 222 -34.40 27.21 5.33
CA LYS A 222 -33.53 28.17 4.63
C LYS A 222 -32.70 27.54 3.50
N ASN A 223 -32.93 26.27 3.20
CA ASN A 223 -32.17 25.48 2.21
C ASN A 223 -30.64 25.61 2.43
N PRO A 224 -30.11 25.13 3.58
CA PRO A 224 -28.74 25.42 3.99
C PRO A 224 -27.72 24.86 3.01
N VAL A 225 -26.69 25.68 2.71
CA VAL A 225 -25.47 25.24 2.03
C VAL A 225 -24.39 24.98 3.07
N VAL A 226 -23.98 23.72 3.21
CA VAL A 226 -22.91 23.28 4.09
C VAL A 226 -21.61 23.21 3.28
N ILE A 227 -20.57 23.92 3.72
CA ILE A 227 -19.23 23.86 3.11
C ILE A 227 -18.30 23.21 4.14
N ILE A 228 -17.87 21.97 3.84
CA ILE A 228 -17.22 21.09 4.82
C ILE A 228 -16.22 20.14 4.14
N GLY A 229 -15.20 19.72 4.89
CA GLY A 229 -14.18 18.77 4.50
C GLY A 229 -14.76 17.40 4.14
N GLY A 230 -14.07 16.70 3.24
CA GLY A 230 -14.52 15.42 2.68
C GLY A 230 -14.84 14.35 3.72
N LEU A 231 -14.02 14.26 4.75
CA LEU A 231 -14.12 13.26 5.82
C LEU A 231 -15.43 13.33 6.61
N HIS A 232 -16.12 14.47 6.58
CA HIS A 232 -17.38 14.67 7.30
C HIS A 232 -18.61 14.21 6.53
N VAL A 233 -18.54 14.19 5.19
CA VAL A 233 -19.73 14.16 4.33
C VAL A 233 -20.50 12.84 4.42
N GLU A 234 -19.83 11.70 4.53
CA GLU A 234 -20.47 10.39 4.56
C GLU A 234 -21.40 10.25 5.79
N ASP A 235 -20.85 10.45 7.00
CA ASP A 235 -21.61 10.38 8.25
C ASP A 235 -22.70 11.47 8.34
N LEU A 236 -22.41 12.70 7.90
CA LEU A 236 -23.41 13.77 7.92
C LEU A 236 -24.58 13.49 6.96
N THR A 237 -24.29 13.03 5.74
CA THR A 237 -25.31 12.69 4.74
C THR A 237 -26.17 11.53 5.22
N GLN A 238 -25.56 10.50 5.83
CA GLN A 238 -26.30 9.40 6.44
C GLN A 238 -27.31 9.92 7.47
N ARG A 239 -26.88 10.76 8.42
CA ARG A 239 -27.77 11.32 9.46
C ARG A 239 -28.92 12.15 8.89
N LEU A 240 -28.68 12.91 7.83
CA LEU A 240 -29.70 13.72 7.18
C LEU A 240 -30.71 12.86 6.41
N ASN A 241 -30.24 11.82 5.71
CA ASN A 241 -31.07 10.86 5.00
C ASN A 241 -31.96 10.05 5.96
N GLU A 242 -31.46 9.69 7.15
CA GLU A 242 -32.23 9.05 8.23
C GLU A 242 -33.41 9.92 8.73
N LYS A 243 -33.39 11.24 8.49
CA LYS A 243 -34.51 12.16 8.75
C LYS A 243 -35.35 12.48 7.50
N SER A 244 -35.03 11.84 6.37
CA SER A 244 -35.66 12.04 5.08
C SER A 244 -35.63 13.51 4.64
N TYR A 245 -34.48 14.16 4.80
CA TYR A 245 -34.20 15.45 4.17
C TYR A 245 -33.71 15.25 2.73
N ASP A 246 -34.00 16.18 1.83
CA ASP A 246 -33.42 16.20 0.48
C ASP A 246 -31.96 16.68 0.57
N VAL A 247 -31.01 15.81 0.27
CA VAL A 247 -29.57 16.10 0.37
C VAL A 247 -28.93 16.05 -1.01
N LYS A 248 -28.26 17.12 -1.39
CA LYS A 248 -27.49 17.24 -2.64
C LYS A 248 -26.00 17.38 -2.33
N GLU A 249 -25.29 16.27 -2.42
CA GLU A 249 -23.83 16.27 -2.40
C GLU A 249 -23.27 16.88 -3.70
N ILE A 250 -22.34 17.82 -3.55
CA ILE A 250 -21.69 18.52 -4.66
C ILE A 250 -20.19 18.31 -4.55
N ILE A 251 -19.61 17.75 -5.62
CA ILE A 251 -18.17 17.59 -5.79
C ILE A 251 -17.67 18.77 -6.65
N PRO A 252 -16.95 19.74 -6.07
CA PRO A 252 -16.45 20.87 -6.85
C PRO A 252 -15.30 20.46 -7.76
N LYS A 253 -15.09 21.23 -8.83
CA LYS A 253 -13.96 21.00 -9.75
C LYS A 253 -12.64 21.03 -8.98
N GLY A 254 -11.73 20.11 -9.29
CA GLY A 254 -10.43 20.03 -8.65
C GLY A 254 -10.43 19.43 -7.24
N TYR A 255 -11.57 19.04 -6.68
CA TYR A 255 -11.62 18.26 -5.43
C TYR A 255 -10.91 16.91 -5.61
N LYS A 256 -10.12 16.51 -4.62
CA LYS A 256 -9.49 15.19 -4.56
C LYS A 256 -9.94 14.46 -3.32
N ASN A 257 -10.34 13.20 -3.46
CA ASN A 257 -10.78 12.36 -2.34
C ASN A 257 -9.59 11.69 -1.60
N ASP A 258 -8.43 12.34 -1.60
CA ASP A 258 -7.17 11.77 -1.12
C ASP A 258 -7.19 11.54 0.40
N GLU A 259 -7.94 12.34 1.15
CA GLU A 259 -8.03 12.26 2.62
C GLU A 259 -8.74 10.99 3.11
N GLN A 260 -9.88 10.63 2.49
CA GLN A 260 -10.62 9.41 2.81
C GLN A 260 -9.78 8.17 2.46
N LEU A 261 -9.14 8.20 1.28
CA LEU A 261 -8.24 7.12 0.83
C LEU A 261 -7.03 6.97 1.75
N LEU A 262 -6.45 8.08 2.22
CA LEU A 262 -5.35 8.07 3.17
C LEU A 262 -5.76 7.47 4.52
N LEU A 263 -6.95 7.85 5.02
CA LEU A 263 -7.49 7.32 6.27
C LEU A 263 -7.72 5.80 6.18
N LEU A 264 -8.32 5.33 5.09
CA LEU A 264 -8.52 3.89 4.83
C LEU A 264 -7.18 3.16 4.72
N SER A 265 -6.25 3.70 3.94
CA SER A 265 -4.91 3.10 3.78
C SER A 265 -4.17 3.01 5.11
N MET A 266 -4.26 4.04 5.96
CA MET A 266 -3.66 4.01 7.29
C MET A 266 -4.28 2.94 8.17
N LYS A 267 -5.61 2.76 8.14
CA LYS A 267 -6.26 1.67 8.87
C LYS A 267 -5.80 0.30 8.40
N GLU A 268 -5.74 0.10 7.09
CA GLU A 268 -5.29 -1.16 6.49
C GLU A 268 -3.86 -1.47 6.91
N ILE A 269 -2.95 -0.50 6.80
CA ILE A 269 -1.56 -0.64 7.25
C ILE A 269 -1.53 -0.99 8.74
N LEU A 270 -2.18 -0.21 9.60
CA LEU A 270 -2.14 -0.44 11.05
C LEU A 270 -2.77 -1.77 11.47
N ASN A 271 -3.83 -2.21 10.78
CA ASN A 271 -4.45 -3.50 11.01
C ASN A 271 -3.53 -4.64 10.55
N ALA A 272 -2.88 -4.49 9.40
CA ALA A 272 -1.89 -5.44 8.90
C ALA A 272 -0.65 -5.52 9.81
N GLU A 273 -0.32 -4.47 10.55
CA GLU A 273 0.88 -4.39 11.40
C GLU A 273 0.72 -5.02 12.79
N SER A 274 -0.36 -5.78 13.05
CA SER A 274 -0.56 -6.44 14.34
C SER A 274 0.65 -7.31 14.73
N ILE A 275 1.28 -6.99 15.87
CA ILE A 275 2.23 -7.89 16.51
C ILE A 275 1.41 -9.01 17.12
N VAL A 276 1.69 -10.23 16.67
CA VAL A 276 1.06 -11.44 17.21
C VAL A 276 2.16 -12.27 17.86
N ASP A 277 1.81 -13.08 18.85
CA ASP A 277 2.81 -13.90 19.53
C ASP A 277 3.45 -14.89 18.53
N VAL A 278 2.61 -15.48 17.68
CA VAL A 278 2.98 -16.49 16.68
C VAL A 278 2.37 -16.16 15.34
N ILE A 279 3.18 -16.27 14.30
CA ILE A 279 2.76 -16.14 12.91
C ILE A 279 2.97 -17.48 12.22
N PHE A 280 1.89 -18.02 11.66
CA PHE A 280 1.93 -19.25 10.90
C PHE A 280 2.21 -18.95 9.44
N TYR A 281 3.27 -19.54 8.89
CA TYR A 281 3.73 -19.32 7.52
C TYR A 281 3.92 -20.66 6.80
N GLN A 282 3.55 -20.75 5.52
CA GLN A 282 3.60 -22.00 4.75
C GLN A 282 2.83 -23.18 5.37
N VAL A 283 1.84 -22.91 6.22
CA VAL A 283 0.87 -23.91 6.72
C VAL A 283 -0.50 -23.66 6.07
N PRO A 284 -1.45 -24.60 6.14
CA PRO A 284 -2.78 -24.40 5.60
C PRO A 284 -3.49 -23.17 6.20
N GLU A 285 -4.43 -22.58 5.45
CA GLU A 285 -5.18 -21.42 5.92
C GLU A 285 -6.06 -21.78 7.13
N GLY A 286 -5.95 -20.99 8.20
CA GLY A 286 -6.68 -21.25 9.44
C GLY A 286 -6.13 -22.42 10.25
N PHE A 287 -4.87 -22.79 10.05
CA PHE A 287 -4.15 -23.78 10.87
C PHE A 287 -4.39 -23.57 12.38
N ASP A 288 -4.81 -24.64 13.04
CA ASP A 288 -5.13 -24.66 14.47
C ASP A 288 -4.05 -25.44 15.22
N LYS A 289 -3.16 -24.71 15.88
CA LYS A 289 -2.04 -25.28 16.66
C LYS A 289 -2.49 -26.25 17.76
N ASP A 290 -3.71 -26.11 18.27
CA ASP A 290 -4.21 -26.92 19.38
C ASP A 290 -4.81 -28.26 18.88
N LYS A 291 -5.00 -28.41 17.56
CA LYS A 291 -5.44 -29.66 16.91
C LYS A 291 -4.30 -30.47 16.31
N PHE A 292 -3.10 -29.90 16.21
CA PHE A 292 -1.95 -30.60 15.67
C PHE A 292 -1.55 -31.76 16.59
N LEU A 293 -1.41 -32.95 16.01
CA LEU A 293 -1.03 -34.16 16.74
C LEU A 293 0.48 -34.33 16.67
N PHE A 294 1.14 -34.53 17.82
CA PHE A 294 2.58 -34.77 17.86
C PHE A 294 2.87 -36.27 17.79
N LYS A 295 3.53 -36.72 16.72
CA LYS A 295 4.15 -38.05 16.60
C LYS A 295 5.67 -37.89 16.49
N ASN A 296 6.37 -39.03 16.49
CA ASN A 296 7.83 -39.24 16.40
C ASN A 296 8.69 -38.01 16.75
N LYS A 297 9.29 -38.03 17.95
CA LYS A 297 10.01 -36.85 18.47
C LYS A 297 11.51 -36.98 18.26
N ILE A 298 12.08 -36.04 17.53
CA ILE A 298 13.52 -35.91 17.39
C ILE A 298 14.13 -35.49 18.73
N LYS A 299 15.23 -36.15 19.12
CA LYS A 299 15.89 -35.84 20.40
C LYS A 299 16.51 -34.45 20.38
N LYS A 300 16.35 -33.71 21.49
CA LYS A 300 16.94 -32.37 21.67
C LYS A 300 18.44 -32.31 21.36
N SER A 301 19.22 -33.31 21.76
CA SER A 301 20.68 -33.38 21.53
C SER A 301 21.07 -33.52 20.05
N GLU A 302 20.12 -33.97 19.21
CA GLU A 302 20.30 -34.16 17.78
C GLU A 302 20.01 -32.86 17.01
N LEU A 303 19.02 -32.08 17.47
CA LEU A 303 18.62 -30.81 16.86
C LEU A 303 19.42 -29.59 17.30
N PHE A 304 19.91 -29.57 18.54
CA PHE A 304 20.50 -28.38 19.15
C PHE A 304 21.86 -28.65 19.78
N SER A 305 22.79 -27.71 19.62
CA SER A 305 23.86 -27.53 20.62
C SER A 305 23.28 -26.90 21.90
N ASN A 306 23.96 -27.05 23.03
CA ASN A 306 23.50 -26.46 24.30
C ASN A 306 23.28 -24.94 24.20
N ASN A 307 24.15 -24.23 23.49
CA ASN A 307 24.04 -22.79 23.30
C ASN A 307 22.85 -22.39 22.40
N GLU A 308 22.59 -23.16 21.33
CA GLU A 308 21.43 -22.94 20.46
C GLU A 308 20.12 -23.13 21.21
N TRP A 309 20.02 -24.19 22.02
CA TRP A 309 18.84 -24.46 22.83
C TRP A 309 18.53 -23.33 23.81
N GLU A 310 19.54 -22.89 24.58
CA GLU A 310 19.35 -21.80 25.55
C GLU A 310 18.95 -20.48 24.87
N THR A 311 19.45 -20.23 23.67
CA THR A 311 19.07 -19.05 22.87
C THR A 311 17.64 -19.16 22.38
N LEU A 312 17.26 -20.30 21.79
CA LEU A 312 15.95 -20.51 21.21
C LEU A 312 14.87 -20.55 22.29
N LYS A 313 15.10 -21.26 23.40
CA LYS A 313 14.14 -21.39 24.50
C LYS A 313 13.76 -20.03 25.09
N LYS A 314 14.73 -19.14 25.29
CA LYS A 314 14.49 -17.77 25.81
C LYS A 314 13.60 -16.92 24.89
N GLN A 315 13.49 -17.30 23.62
CA GLN A 315 12.77 -16.55 22.59
C GLN A 315 11.52 -17.29 22.10
N PHE A 316 11.27 -18.50 22.61
CA PHE A 316 10.13 -19.32 22.21
C PHE A 316 8.85 -18.75 22.84
N PRO A 317 7.77 -18.58 22.05
CA PRO A 317 6.53 -17.99 22.53
C PRO A 317 5.83 -18.90 23.54
N GLU A 318 5.39 -18.34 24.67
CA GLU A 318 4.73 -19.08 25.76
C GLU A 318 3.38 -19.67 25.32
N THR A 319 2.75 -19.14 24.27
CA THR A 319 1.47 -19.65 23.75
C THR A 319 1.61 -20.89 22.86
N LEU A 320 2.83 -21.31 22.53
CA LEU A 320 3.10 -22.55 21.79
C LEU A 320 3.70 -23.62 22.69
N SER A 321 3.32 -24.86 22.42
CA SER A 321 3.97 -26.03 23.00
C SER A 321 5.39 -26.17 22.47
N GLU A 322 6.37 -26.40 23.35
CA GLU A 322 7.75 -26.72 22.93
C GLU A 322 7.80 -27.99 22.06
N GLN A 323 6.76 -28.83 22.08
CA GLN A 323 6.70 -30.05 21.27
C GLN A 323 6.80 -29.78 19.76
N PHE A 324 6.37 -28.61 19.28
CA PHE A 324 6.53 -28.23 17.87
C PHE A 324 7.99 -28.15 17.42
N LEU A 325 8.96 -27.97 18.33
CA LEU A 325 10.38 -27.92 17.98
C LEU A 325 10.98 -29.30 17.67
N PHE A 326 10.29 -30.36 18.08
CA PHE A 326 10.78 -31.73 18.06
C PHE A 326 9.94 -32.64 17.17
N SER A 327 8.86 -32.12 16.59
CA SER A 327 7.88 -32.89 15.84
C SER A 327 8.41 -33.30 14.48
N ASP A 328 8.17 -34.56 14.13
CA ASP A 328 8.43 -35.24 12.86
C ASP A 328 7.27 -36.24 12.74
N TYR A 329 6.14 -35.80 12.17
CA TYR A 329 4.89 -36.55 12.32
C TYR A 329 4.93 -37.90 11.61
N ASP A 330 5.59 -37.96 10.46
CA ASP A 330 5.65 -39.07 9.52
C ASP A 330 6.92 -39.94 9.65
N ASP A 331 7.85 -39.58 10.53
CA ASP A 331 9.11 -40.31 10.81
C ASP A 331 10.08 -40.36 9.62
N ASP A 332 10.06 -39.33 8.77
CA ASP A 332 10.95 -39.25 7.60
C ASP A 332 12.34 -38.65 7.93
N GLY A 333 12.53 -38.20 9.17
CA GLY A 333 13.75 -37.56 9.65
C GLY A 333 13.85 -36.07 9.32
N ILE A 334 12.77 -35.46 8.84
CA ILE A 334 12.58 -34.03 8.65
C ILE A 334 11.59 -33.56 9.72
N ARG A 335 11.93 -32.48 10.42
CA ARG A 335 10.98 -31.91 11.37
C ARG A 335 9.81 -31.26 10.63
N ASP A 336 8.65 -31.20 11.27
CA ASP A 336 7.46 -30.56 10.70
C ASP A 336 7.60 -29.03 10.60
N PHE A 337 8.29 -28.40 11.56
CA PHE A 337 8.32 -26.94 11.70
C PHE A 337 9.71 -26.34 12.01
N THR A 338 9.91 -25.13 11.51
CA THR A 338 11.05 -24.26 11.85
C THR A 338 10.60 -22.92 12.38
N PHE A 339 11.37 -22.39 13.32
CA PHE A 339 11.08 -21.16 14.03
C PHE A 339 12.11 -20.08 13.71
N SER A 340 11.62 -18.87 13.49
CA SER A 340 12.44 -17.67 13.37
C SER A 340 11.77 -16.49 14.07
N ARG A 341 12.52 -15.40 14.31
CA ARG A 341 11.98 -14.20 14.94
C ARG A 341 11.91 -13.07 13.93
N SER A 342 10.75 -12.43 13.84
CA SER A 342 10.53 -11.20 13.09
C SER A 342 10.27 -10.02 14.03
N SER A 343 10.18 -8.80 13.49
CA SER A 343 9.69 -7.64 14.24
C SER A 343 8.22 -7.78 14.65
N ARG A 344 7.45 -8.66 14.00
CA ARG A 344 6.01 -8.85 14.24
C ARG A 344 5.67 -9.99 15.19
N GLY A 345 6.61 -10.87 15.51
CA GLY A 345 6.35 -12.08 16.29
C GLY A 345 7.30 -13.23 15.95
N THR A 346 7.06 -14.40 16.57
CA THR A 346 7.75 -15.64 16.22
C THR A 346 7.07 -16.25 15.00
N VAL A 347 7.85 -16.55 13.97
CA VAL A 347 7.38 -17.18 12.75
C VAL A 347 7.56 -18.68 12.90
N MET A 348 6.46 -19.42 12.84
CA MET A 348 6.46 -20.86 12.67
C MET A 348 6.22 -21.15 11.19
N THR A 349 7.20 -21.75 10.54
CA THR A 349 7.13 -22.12 9.13
C THR A 349 7.11 -23.63 9.00
N ALA A 350 6.23 -24.19 8.17
CA ALA A 350 6.33 -25.61 7.81
C ALA A 350 7.73 -25.89 7.25
N GLU A 351 8.39 -26.93 7.72
CA GLU A 351 9.70 -27.37 7.24
C GLU A 351 9.55 -28.50 6.23
N ASP A 352 8.52 -29.32 6.42
CA ASP A 352 8.05 -30.35 5.51
C ASP A 352 6.77 -29.90 4.74
N THR A 353 6.61 -30.39 3.51
CA THR A 353 5.50 -30.09 2.59
C THR A 353 4.37 -31.10 2.61
N ASP A 354 4.53 -32.28 3.20
CA ASP A 354 3.53 -33.38 3.19
C ASP A 354 3.65 -34.18 4.50
N TRP A 355 3.08 -33.61 5.56
CA TRP A 355 3.38 -34.02 6.95
C TRP A 355 2.88 -35.40 7.34
N ASP A 356 2.05 -36.06 6.53
CA ASP A 356 1.55 -37.42 6.77
C ASP A 356 1.79 -38.36 5.59
N ASN A 357 2.60 -37.94 4.61
CA ASN A 357 3.00 -38.70 3.43
C ASN A 357 1.81 -39.24 2.61
N ASP A 358 0.70 -38.50 2.56
CA ASP A 358 -0.48 -38.88 1.79
C ASP A 358 -0.40 -38.45 0.30
N GLY A 359 0.65 -37.69 -0.04
CA GLY A 359 0.91 -37.16 -1.38
C GLY A 359 0.24 -35.82 -1.67
N VAL A 360 -0.41 -35.19 -0.68
CA VAL A 360 -1.08 -33.90 -0.80
C VAL A 360 -0.24 -32.82 -0.10
N ASP A 361 0.18 -31.80 -0.86
CA ASP A 361 0.95 -30.70 -0.28
C ASP A 361 0.15 -30.01 0.86
N ASN A 362 0.79 -29.79 2.03
CA ASN A 362 0.33 -29.06 3.21
C ASN A 362 -0.28 -27.68 2.88
N LEU A 363 0.06 -27.10 1.73
CA LEU A 363 -0.51 -25.81 1.30
C LEU A 363 -1.99 -25.92 0.91
N VAL A 364 -2.47 -27.12 0.52
CA VAL A 364 -3.86 -27.40 0.11
C VAL A 364 -4.49 -28.52 0.93
N ASP A 365 -3.68 -29.32 1.63
CA ASP A 365 -4.16 -30.28 2.60
C ASP A 365 -4.75 -29.59 3.84
N MET A 366 -5.89 -30.10 4.31
CA MET A 366 -6.59 -29.61 5.50
C MET A 366 -6.60 -30.60 6.66
N THR A 367 -6.03 -31.77 6.42
CA THR A 367 -6.10 -32.93 7.28
C THR A 367 -4.70 -33.32 7.78
N LEU A 368 -4.69 -34.26 8.70
CA LEU A 368 -3.51 -34.94 9.20
C LEU A 368 -4.00 -36.32 9.64
N GLY A 369 -3.92 -37.30 8.75
CA GLY A 369 -4.77 -38.48 8.75
C GLY A 369 -6.25 -38.10 8.81
N ASP A 370 -7.01 -38.70 9.73
CA ASP A 370 -8.45 -38.41 9.87
C ASP A 370 -8.76 -37.06 10.58
N THR A 371 -7.74 -36.33 11.04
CA THR A 371 -7.94 -35.12 11.86
C THR A 371 -7.97 -33.87 10.99
N LYS A 372 -9.06 -33.11 11.05
CA LYS A 372 -9.13 -31.79 10.39
C LYS A 372 -8.41 -30.72 11.21
N ILE A 373 -7.33 -30.17 10.66
CA ILE A 373 -6.44 -29.21 11.34
C ILE A 373 -6.54 -27.78 10.78
N SER A 374 -7.25 -27.58 9.67
CA SER A 374 -7.42 -26.25 9.07
C SER A 374 -8.75 -26.06 8.33
N LYS A 375 -8.92 -24.89 7.69
CA LYS A 375 -10.10 -24.55 6.87
C LYS A 375 -9.81 -24.77 5.39
N GLU A 376 -10.89 -24.93 4.63
CA GLU A 376 -10.82 -25.05 3.17
C GLU A 376 -10.29 -23.77 2.54
N ILE A 377 -9.32 -23.96 1.65
CA ILE A 377 -8.70 -22.89 0.89
C ILE A 377 -9.52 -22.67 -0.36
N PRO A 378 -10.09 -21.48 -0.57
CA PRO A 378 -10.90 -21.21 -1.74
C PRO A 378 -10.07 -21.27 -3.02
N ILE A 379 -10.47 -22.17 -3.92
CA ILE A 379 -9.83 -22.37 -5.24
C ILE A 379 -10.54 -21.51 -6.28
N GLY A 380 -9.81 -20.58 -6.90
CA GLY A 380 -10.29 -19.76 -8.02
C GLY A 380 -11.53 -18.89 -7.76
N GLN A 381 -12.04 -18.82 -6.52
CA GLN A 381 -13.31 -18.16 -6.19
C GLN A 381 -13.16 -16.63 -6.11
N TYR A 382 -12.08 -16.15 -5.50
CA TYR A 382 -11.86 -14.71 -5.29
C TYR A 382 -11.00 -14.15 -6.41
N VAL A 383 -11.66 -13.64 -7.44
CA VAL A 383 -10.97 -13.00 -8.56
C VAL A 383 -11.71 -11.74 -8.98
N ASN A 384 -10.98 -10.63 -8.99
CA ASN A 384 -11.42 -9.32 -9.45
C ASN A 384 -10.92 -9.07 -10.87
N ASN A 385 -11.68 -8.30 -11.63
CA ASN A 385 -11.37 -7.98 -13.01
C ASN A 385 -11.27 -6.46 -13.21
N TYR A 386 -10.55 -5.76 -12.34
CA TYR A 386 -10.48 -4.30 -12.39
C TYR A 386 -9.65 -3.79 -13.55
N PHE A 387 -8.63 -4.55 -13.99
CA PHE A 387 -7.67 -4.08 -14.99
C PHE A 387 -7.64 -4.93 -16.28
N SER A 388 -8.38 -6.04 -16.36
CA SER A 388 -8.44 -6.86 -17.57
C SER A 388 -9.82 -6.83 -18.24
N SER A 389 -9.82 -7.00 -19.57
CA SER A 389 -11.02 -7.16 -20.39
C SER A 389 -11.35 -8.63 -20.67
N LYS A 390 -10.52 -9.58 -20.22
CA LYS A 390 -10.73 -11.02 -20.45
C LYS A 390 -11.67 -11.64 -19.43
N LYS A 391 -12.32 -12.72 -19.85
CA LYS A 391 -13.17 -13.56 -18.98
C LYS A 391 -12.32 -14.45 -18.08
N LYS A 392 -12.65 -14.49 -16.80
CA LYS A 392 -11.90 -15.25 -15.77
C LYS A 392 -11.81 -16.73 -16.06
N GLU A 393 -12.88 -17.33 -16.57
CA GLU A 393 -13.00 -18.78 -16.77
C GLU A 393 -11.96 -19.28 -17.76
N LYS A 394 -11.66 -18.48 -18.79
CA LYS A 394 -10.66 -18.84 -19.81
C LYS A 394 -9.24 -18.87 -19.24
N ILE A 395 -8.90 -17.90 -18.40
CA ILE A 395 -7.56 -17.81 -17.79
C ILE A 395 -7.38 -18.90 -16.74
N LEU A 396 -8.37 -19.12 -15.88
CA LEU A 396 -8.33 -20.18 -14.87
C LEU A 396 -8.21 -21.57 -15.50
N LYS A 397 -8.95 -21.82 -16.60
CA LYS A 397 -8.83 -23.08 -17.35
C LYS A 397 -7.41 -23.26 -17.92
N SER A 398 -6.85 -22.22 -18.53
CA SER A 398 -5.50 -22.26 -19.12
C SER A 398 -4.40 -22.51 -18.08
N LEU A 399 -4.52 -21.92 -16.88
CA LEU A 399 -3.59 -22.16 -15.78
C LEU A 399 -3.73 -23.59 -15.23
N SER A 400 -4.96 -24.10 -15.11
CA SER A 400 -5.21 -25.48 -14.72
C SER A 400 -4.64 -26.50 -15.71
N GLU A 401 -4.74 -26.23 -17.03
CA GLU A 401 -4.12 -27.05 -18.09
C GLU A 401 -2.58 -27.07 -17.98
N GLN A 402 -1.98 -26.00 -17.44
CA GLN A 402 -0.55 -25.92 -17.10
C GLN A 402 -0.22 -26.48 -15.71
N LYS A 403 -1.17 -27.17 -15.06
CA LYS A 403 -1.04 -27.72 -13.70
C LYS A 403 -0.75 -26.66 -12.62
N ILE A 404 -1.21 -25.43 -12.83
CA ILE A 404 -1.14 -24.36 -11.84
C ILE A 404 -2.46 -24.26 -11.09
N THR A 405 -2.40 -24.43 -9.77
CA THR A 405 -3.56 -24.26 -8.89
C THR A 405 -3.63 -22.82 -8.38
N VAL A 406 -4.80 -22.20 -8.52
CA VAL A 406 -5.06 -20.81 -8.09
C VAL A 406 -5.73 -20.81 -6.72
N LEU A 407 -5.00 -20.34 -5.70
CA LEU A 407 -5.43 -20.28 -4.31
C LEU A 407 -5.69 -18.83 -3.90
N ALA A 408 -6.72 -18.56 -3.11
CA ALA A 408 -6.97 -17.21 -2.60
C ALA A 408 -7.42 -17.23 -1.15
N LYS A 409 -6.82 -16.36 -0.33
CA LYS A 409 -7.31 -16.10 1.02
C LYS A 409 -8.54 -15.20 0.97
N GLU A 410 -9.49 -15.42 1.88
CA GLU A 410 -10.66 -14.55 2.02
C GLU A 410 -10.24 -13.08 2.20
N GLY A 411 -10.84 -12.17 1.42
CA GLY A 411 -10.49 -10.75 1.41
C GLY A 411 -9.28 -10.38 0.52
N TYR A 412 -8.61 -11.36 -0.10
CA TYR A 412 -7.47 -11.17 -1.00
C TYR A 412 -7.76 -11.79 -2.38
N PRO A 413 -8.62 -11.17 -3.19
CA PRO A 413 -8.90 -11.65 -4.54
C PRO A 413 -7.71 -11.46 -5.48
N HIS A 414 -7.50 -12.44 -6.37
CA HIS A 414 -6.60 -12.30 -7.51
C HIS A 414 -7.09 -11.20 -8.45
N GLU A 415 -6.17 -10.53 -9.14
CA GLU A 415 -6.53 -9.63 -10.25
C GLU A 415 -6.39 -10.41 -11.57
N ILE A 416 -7.41 -10.38 -12.43
CA ILE A 416 -7.39 -11.12 -13.71
C ILE A 416 -6.21 -10.71 -14.57
N LEU A 417 -5.85 -9.42 -14.61
CA LEU A 417 -4.70 -8.96 -15.39
C LEU A 417 -3.40 -9.66 -14.94
N VAL A 418 -3.22 -9.87 -13.64
CA VAL A 418 -2.04 -10.56 -13.08
C VAL A 418 -2.02 -12.02 -13.52
N LEU A 419 -3.14 -12.73 -13.36
CA LEU A 419 -3.26 -14.12 -13.79
C LEU A 419 -3.08 -14.28 -15.30
N GLU A 420 -3.57 -13.32 -16.09
CA GLU A 420 -3.41 -13.28 -17.54
C GLU A 420 -1.95 -13.08 -17.95
N ILE A 421 -1.24 -12.14 -17.32
CA ILE A 421 0.19 -11.92 -17.61
C ILE A 421 1.00 -13.16 -17.20
N LEU A 422 0.71 -13.76 -16.05
CA LEU A 422 1.34 -15.00 -15.63
C LEU A 422 1.11 -16.12 -16.67
N ASP A 423 -0.14 -16.37 -17.05
CA ASP A 423 -0.50 -17.38 -18.06
C ASP A 423 0.26 -17.16 -19.38
N ASN A 424 0.37 -15.91 -19.83
CA ASN A 424 1.13 -15.57 -21.02
C ASN A 424 2.64 -15.78 -20.85
N LEU A 425 3.20 -15.53 -19.66
CA LEU A 425 4.62 -15.76 -19.37
C LEU A 425 4.95 -17.25 -19.33
N LEU A 426 4.14 -18.07 -18.63
CA LEU A 426 4.37 -19.51 -18.50
C LEU A 426 4.34 -20.25 -19.85
N LYS A 427 3.58 -19.76 -20.83
CA LYS A 427 3.56 -20.28 -22.21
C LYS A 427 4.80 -19.97 -23.04
N ARG A 428 5.73 -19.14 -22.53
CA ARG A 428 6.94 -18.77 -23.26
C ARG A 428 8.07 -19.77 -22.93
N LYS A 429 8.83 -20.16 -23.96
CA LYS A 429 9.92 -21.14 -23.87
C LYS A 429 10.99 -20.79 -22.83
N GLU A 430 11.15 -19.50 -22.53
CA GLU A 430 12.07 -19.04 -21.48
C GLU A 430 11.75 -19.63 -20.10
N PHE A 431 10.50 -19.99 -19.85
CA PHE A 431 10.04 -20.54 -18.58
C PHE A 431 9.78 -22.05 -18.64
N ASP A 432 10.13 -22.72 -19.74
CA ASP A 432 10.05 -24.19 -19.82
C ASP A 432 10.87 -24.80 -18.66
N GLY A 433 10.24 -25.72 -17.90
CA GLY A 433 10.87 -26.35 -16.74
C GLY A 433 10.79 -25.55 -15.43
N HIS A 434 9.94 -24.51 -15.34
CA HIS A 434 9.61 -23.90 -14.05
C HIS A 434 9.00 -24.94 -13.08
N ARG A 435 9.25 -24.77 -11.77
CA ARG A 435 8.70 -25.67 -10.75
C ARG A 435 7.40 -25.20 -10.10
N MET A 436 6.97 -23.97 -10.41
CA MET A 436 5.76 -23.37 -9.85
C MET A 436 4.55 -24.30 -9.99
N LYS A 437 3.87 -24.58 -8.87
CA LYS A 437 2.63 -25.36 -8.77
C LYS A 437 1.41 -24.50 -8.37
N TYR A 438 1.64 -23.45 -7.59
CA TYR A 438 0.56 -22.65 -7.00
C TYR A 438 0.75 -21.16 -7.28
N ILE A 439 -0.34 -20.43 -7.48
CA ILE A 439 -0.38 -18.97 -7.29
C ILE A 439 -1.37 -18.63 -6.17
N LYS A 440 -0.90 -17.95 -5.13
CA LYS A 440 -1.66 -17.65 -3.90
C LYS A 440 -1.82 -16.16 -3.71
N ALA A 441 -3.06 -15.67 -3.66
CA ALA A 441 -3.34 -14.29 -3.25
C ALA A 441 -3.46 -14.21 -1.73
N SER A 442 -2.62 -13.37 -1.12
CA SER A 442 -2.49 -13.23 0.33
C SER A 442 -2.04 -11.82 0.72
N SER A 443 -2.01 -11.54 2.02
CA SER A 443 -1.22 -10.44 2.56
C SER A 443 0.25 -10.86 2.65
N PRO A 444 1.20 -9.97 2.36
CA PRO A 444 2.61 -10.28 2.53
C PRO A 444 2.92 -10.56 3.99
N PHE A 445 3.64 -11.65 4.19
CA PHE A 445 4.20 -11.95 5.49
C PHE A 445 5.46 -11.11 5.77
N PHE A 446 6.34 -11.04 4.77
CA PHE A 446 7.55 -10.23 4.77
C PHE A 446 7.71 -9.58 3.39
N THR A 447 7.98 -8.27 3.34
CA THR A 447 8.31 -7.58 2.08
C THR A 447 9.77 -7.15 2.07
N TYR A 448 10.55 -7.63 1.11
CA TYR A 448 11.93 -7.18 0.87
C TYR A 448 11.94 -5.84 0.13
N GLY A 449 11.29 -4.81 0.67
CA GLY A 449 11.17 -3.48 0.07
C GLY A 449 9.74 -2.94 0.05
N GLU A 450 9.59 -1.63 -0.14
CA GLU A 450 8.28 -0.94 -0.10
C GLU A 450 7.36 -1.28 -1.29
N ASN A 451 7.91 -1.78 -2.41
CA ASN A 451 7.19 -2.05 -3.66
C ASN A 451 7.40 -3.49 -4.16
N SER A 452 7.32 -4.49 -3.27
CA SER A 452 7.31 -5.90 -3.65
C SER A 452 5.85 -6.38 -3.71
N PHE A 453 5.43 -6.93 -4.85
CA PHE A 453 4.04 -7.36 -5.08
C PHE A 453 3.88 -8.87 -5.23
N PHE A 454 5.01 -9.56 -5.43
CA PHE A 454 5.10 -10.99 -5.67
C PHE A 454 6.28 -11.56 -4.89
N ALA A 455 6.22 -12.84 -4.56
CA ALA A 455 7.35 -13.59 -4.02
C ALA A 455 7.24 -15.06 -4.42
N TYR A 456 8.27 -15.62 -5.03
CA TYR A 456 8.34 -17.06 -5.27
C TYR A 456 8.88 -17.80 -4.05
N ILE A 457 8.09 -18.76 -3.58
CA ILE A 457 8.43 -19.60 -2.44
C ILE A 457 8.89 -20.96 -2.97
N LYS A 458 10.20 -21.16 -2.95
CA LYS A 458 10.86 -22.35 -3.49
C LYS A 458 10.36 -23.66 -2.88
N HIS A 459 10.18 -23.71 -1.56
CA HIS A 459 9.81 -24.93 -0.86
C HIS A 459 8.42 -25.47 -1.24
N THR A 460 7.40 -24.62 -1.18
CA THR A 460 6.02 -24.98 -1.55
C THR A 460 5.76 -24.82 -3.05
N ASN A 461 6.78 -24.43 -3.83
CA ASN A 461 6.66 -24.08 -5.25
C ASN A 461 5.50 -23.11 -5.55
N SER A 462 5.31 -22.10 -4.71
CA SER A 462 4.17 -21.19 -4.78
C SER A 462 4.58 -19.75 -5.07
N MET A 463 3.91 -19.12 -6.02
CA MET A 463 3.96 -17.68 -6.26
C MET A 463 2.98 -16.98 -5.33
N GLU A 464 3.46 -16.25 -4.33
CA GLU A 464 2.61 -15.35 -3.55
C GLU A 464 2.35 -14.05 -4.33
N TYR A 465 1.11 -13.58 -4.31
CA TYR A 465 0.66 -12.32 -4.90
C TYR A 465 -0.01 -11.46 -3.83
N TYR A 466 0.37 -10.18 -3.76
CA TYR A 466 -0.11 -9.22 -2.76
C TYR A 466 -1.07 -8.19 -3.38
N PRO A 467 -2.36 -8.54 -3.60
CA PRO A 467 -3.30 -7.72 -4.36
C PRO A 467 -3.53 -6.33 -3.78
N GLN A 468 -3.62 -6.23 -2.45
CA GLN A 468 -3.85 -4.95 -1.79
C GLN A 468 -2.67 -3.99 -1.96
N GLN A 469 -1.43 -4.51 -1.87
CA GLN A 469 -0.23 -3.69 -2.06
C GLN A 469 -0.11 -3.20 -3.50
N LEU A 470 -0.34 -4.09 -4.47
CA LEU A 470 -0.33 -3.70 -5.89
C LEU A 470 -1.42 -2.65 -6.14
N SER A 471 -2.66 -2.88 -5.71
CA SER A 471 -3.77 -1.94 -5.87
C SER A 471 -3.46 -0.56 -5.24
N HIS A 472 -2.94 -0.54 -4.02
CA HIS A 472 -2.53 0.69 -3.35
C HIS A 472 -1.46 1.43 -4.16
N TYR A 473 -0.41 0.72 -4.59
CA TYR A 473 0.67 1.30 -5.39
C TYR A 473 0.16 1.87 -6.72
N VAL A 474 -0.64 1.09 -7.47
CA VAL A 474 -1.25 1.49 -8.74
C VAL A 474 -2.08 2.76 -8.57
N ASN A 475 -2.93 2.82 -7.55
CA ASN A 475 -3.76 4.01 -7.30
C ASN A 475 -2.92 5.22 -6.89
N SER A 476 -1.91 5.01 -6.03
CA SER A 476 -1.00 6.08 -5.58
C SER A 476 -0.21 6.69 -6.74
N GLU A 477 0.37 5.86 -7.60
CA GLU A 477 1.15 6.29 -8.75
C GLU A 477 0.27 7.00 -9.79
N TYR A 478 -0.95 6.51 -10.03
CA TYR A 478 -1.90 7.16 -10.92
C TYR A 478 -2.21 8.59 -10.47
N GLN A 479 -2.49 8.79 -9.18
CA GLN A 479 -2.82 10.11 -8.63
C GLN A 479 -1.62 11.06 -8.56
N LYS A 480 -0.41 10.52 -8.31
CA LYS A 480 0.81 11.32 -8.10
C LYS A 480 1.53 11.67 -9.41
N ARG A 481 1.68 10.71 -10.32
CA ARG A 481 2.56 10.81 -11.49
C ARG A 481 1.81 10.79 -12.82
N PHE A 482 0.65 10.16 -12.89
CA PHE A 482 -0.09 9.95 -14.15
C PHE A 482 -1.45 10.63 -14.16
N LYS A 483 -1.62 11.69 -13.35
CA LYS A 483 -2.89 12.42 -13.24
C LYS A 483 -3.27 13.01 -14.61
N GLY A 484 -4.45 12.63 -15.10
CA GLY A 484 -4.99 13.10 -16.39
C GLY A 484 -4.55 12.28 -17.61
N VAL A 485 -3.73 11.24 -17.42
CA VAL A 485 -3.49 10.21 -18.44
C VAL A 485 -4.74 9.34 -18.54
N LYS A 486 -5.09 8.89 -19.76
CA LYS A 486 -6.18 7.92 -19.93
C LYS A 486 -5.87 6.65 -19.15
N PHE A 487 -6.86 6.10 -18.45
CA PHE A 487 -6.61 4.97 -17.56
C PHE A 487 -6.11 3.75 -18.33
N GLU A 488 -6.62 3.52 -19.55
CA GLU A 488 -6.18 2.44 -20.42
C GLU A 488 -4.69 2.58 -20.81
N ASP A 489 -4.26 3.80 -21.15
CA ASP A 489 -2.85 4.10 -21.45
C ASP A 489 -1.96 3.85 -20.23
N TYR A 490 -2.43 4.23 -19.03
CA TYR A 490 -1.73 3.97 -17.78
C TYR A 490 -1.57 2.47 -17.51
N ILE A 491 -2.63 1.69 -17.70
CA ILE A 491 -2.56 0.23 -17.56
C ILE A 491 -1.55 -0.36 -18.54
N GLN A 492 -1.66 -0.05 -19.84
CA GLN A 492 -0.86 -0.67 -20.87
C GLN A 492 0.62 -0.25 -20.84
N LYS A 493 0.92 1.02 -20.53
CA LYS A 493 2.27 1.57 -20.63
C LYS A 493 3.06 1.55 -19.33
N PHE A 494 2.40 1.34 -18.18
CA PHE A 494 3.04 1.32 -16.87
C PHE A 494 2.72 0.05 -16.08
N ILE A 495 1.44 -0.28 -15.86
CA ILE A 495 1.06 -1.42 -15.01
C ILE A 495 1.41 -2.77 -15.62
N VAL A 496 1.13 -2.96 -16.91
CA VAL A 496 1.50 -4.20 -17.61
C VAL A 496 3.02 -4.42 -17.59
N PRO A 497 3.88 -3.45 -17.98
CA PRO A 497 5.32 -3.56 -17.81
C PRO A 497 5.79 -3.87 -16.39
N LEU A 498 5.20 -3.22 -15.37
CA LEU A 498 5.52 -3.46 -13.96
C LEU A 498 5.26 -4.93 -13.60
N ILE A 499 4.05 -5.44 -13.88
CA ILE A 499 3.66 -6.81 -13.56
C ILE A 499 4.52 -7.82 -14.34
N VAL A 500 4.81 -7.55 -15.62
CA VAL A 500 5.67 -8.42 -16.44
C VAL A 500 7.07 -8.52 -15.86
N HIS A 501 7.69 -7.40 -15.47
CA HIS A 501 9.02 -7.42 -14.84
C HIS A 501 8.99 -8.18 -13.52
N SER A 502 8.06 -7.86 -12.62
CA SER A 502 7.99 -8.50 -11.31
C SER A 502 7.71 -10.01 -11.39
N LEU A 503 6.76 -10.44 -12.23
CA LEU A 503 6.48 -11.87 -12.41
C LEU A 503 7.65 -12.60 -13.10
N ALA A 504 8.28 -12.00 -14.11
CA ALA A 504 9.42 -12.62 -14.77
C ALA A 504 10.62 -12.78 -13.82
N HIS A 505 10.81 -11.83 -12.90
CA HIS A 505 11.81 -11.92 -11.84
C HIS A 505 11.50 -13.10 -10.91
N GLU A 506 10.30 -13.19 -10.35
CA GLU A 506 9.95 -14.27 -9.43
C GLU A 506 9.92 -15.65 -10.12
N LEU A 507 9.48 -15.72 -11.38
CA LEU A 507 9.54 -16.95 -12.17
C LEU A 507 10.99 -17.37 -12.46
N ALA A 508 11.95 -16.44 -12.52
CA ALA A 508 13.36 -16.81 -12.65
C ALA A 508 13.84 -17.58 -11.41
N HIS A 509 13.36 -17.23 -10.21
CA HIS A 509 13.61 -18.00 -8.98
C HIS A 509 12.93 -19.38 -8.98
N ALA A 510 11.89 -19.56 -9.81
CA ALA A 510 11.22 -20.84 -10.01
C ALA A 510 11.97 -21.79 -10.97
N LEU A 511 13.04 -21.35 -11.62
CA LEU A 511 13.89 -22.17 -12.47
C LEU A 511 15.02 -22.81 -11.64
N GLU A 512 15.26 -24.11 -11.82
CA GLU A 512 16.43 -24.77 -11.21
C GLU A 512 17.71 -24.45 -11.99
N LYS A 513 18.39 -23.37 -11.60
CA LYS A 513 19.67 -22.98 -12.21
C LYS A 513 20.76 -22.77 -11.16
N ASN A 514 21.95 -23.30 -11.45
CA ASN A 514 23.16 -22.93 -10.73
C ASN A 514 23.61 -21.53 -11.22
N TYR A 515 23.07 -20.50 -10.57
CA TYR A 515 23.42 -19.11 -10.88
C TYR A 515 24.75 -18.67 -10.27
N GLU A 516 25.37 -19.46 -9.39
CA GLU A 516 26.55 -19.03 -8.64
C GLU A 516 27.78 -18.87 -9.53
N ASP A 517 28.10 -19.88 -10.35
CA ASP A 517 29.23 -19.83 -11.26
C ASP A 517 29.05 -18.73 -12.31
N LEU A 518 27.82 -18.57 -12.79
CA LEU A 518 27.44 -17.47 -13.67
C LEU A 518 27.66 -16.13 -12.97
N SER A 519 27.22 -15.97 -11.72
CA SER A 519 27.37 -14.71 -10.98
C SER A 519 28.84 -14.30 -10.81
N LYS A 520 29.73 -15.25 -10.56
CA LYS A 520 31.18 -15.00 -10.46
C LYS A 520 31.76 -14.44 -11.76
N GLN A 521 31.33 -14.95 -12.92
CA GLN A 521 31.75 -14.44 -14.24
C GLN A 521 31.34 -12.98 -14.46
N PHE A 522 30.29 -12.52 -13.78
CA PHE A 522 29.75 -11.16 -13.89
C PHE A 522 30.18 -10.24 -12.73
N GLY A 523 31.20 -10.64 -11.96
CA GLY A 523 31.86 -9.77 -10.98
C GLY A 523 31.33 -9.90 -9.56
N TRP A 524 30.59 -10.97 -9.24
CA TRP A 524 30.33 -11.33 -7.84
C TRP A 524 31.52 -12.03 -7.19
N GLN A 525 31.76 -11.70 -5.93
CA GLN A 525 32.75 -12.35 -5.08
C GLN A 525 32.17 -12.55 -3.69
N TRP A 526 32.49 -13.69 -3.06
CA TRP A 526 32.14 -14.00 -1.68
C TRP A 526 33.11 -15.04 -1.12
N LYS A 527 33.03 -15.26 0.20
CA LYS A 527 33.72 -16.36 0.88
C LYS A 527 32.70 -17.28 1.52
N ASP A 528 32.83 -18.57 1.29
CA ASP A 528 32.00 -19.57 1.94
C ASP A 528 32.58 -19.88 3.33
N SER A 529 31.70 -19.97 4.32
CA SER A 529 32.06 -20.33 5.70
C SER A 529 31.08 -21.38 6.21
N ALA A 530 31.60 -22.46 6.77
CA ALA A 530 30.78 -23.56 7.28
C ALA A 530 29.87 -23.06 8.42
N TYR A 531 28.59 -23.39 8.36
CA TYR A 531 27.66 -23.12 9.45
C TYR A 531 27.83 -24.19 10.53
N GLN A 532 28.06 -23.77 11.77
CA GLN A 532 28.41 -24.67 12.88
C GLN A 532 27.20 -25.13 13.71
N GLY A 533 26.04 -24.48 13.56
CA GLY A 533 24.84 -24.81 14.33
C GLY A 533 24.15 -26.07 13.83
N LYS A 534 23.58 -26.86 14.74
CA LYS A 534 22.80 -28.07 14.39
C LYS A 534 21.41 -27.72 13.88
N TYR A 535 20.82 -26.63 14.37
CA TYR A 535 19.42 -26.33 14.12
C TYR A 535 19.16 -26.09 12.64
N LEU A 536 20.03 -25.33 11.96
CA LEU A 536 19.86 -25.03 10.53
C LEU A 536 20.54 -26.05 9.60
N THR A 537 21.18 -27.11 10.12
CA THR A 537 21.92 -28.10 9.31
C THR A 537 21.38 -29.52 9.34
N LYS A 538 20.57 -29.89 10.36
CA LYS A 538 20.07 -31.26 10.52
C LYS A 538 18.54 -31.29 10.60
N TYR A 539 17.95 -32.43 10.20
CA TYR A 539 16.51 -32.70 10.21
C TYR A 539 15.73 -31.57 9.55
N ARG A 540 16.05 -31.31 8.29
CA ARG A 540 15.50 -30.23 7.46
C ARG A 540 15.31 -30.77 6.07
N HIS A 541 14.31 -30.24 5.38
CA HIS A 541 14.19 -30.48 3.96
C HIS A 541 15.47 -30.06 3.24
N ARG A 542 15.96 -30.85 2.28
CA ARG A 542 17.27 -30.66 1.63
C ARG A 542 17.49 -29.25 1.09
N GLU A 543 16.44 -28.63 0.55
CA GLU A 543 16.50 -27.27 -0.01
C GLU A 543 16.62 -26.16 1.07
N LYS A 544 16.34 -26.50 2.33
CA LYS A 544 16.33 -25.60 3.48
C LYS A 544 17.55 -25.80 4.40
N GLU A 545 18.38 -26.80 4.14
CA GLU A 545 19.63 -27.03 4.88
C GLU A 545 20.64 -25.90 4.63
N ILE A 546 21.15 -25.29 5.70
CA ILE A 546 22.18 -24.25 5.65
C ILE A 546 23.51 -24.83 6.10
N LYS A 547 24.23 -25.48 5.19
CA LYS A 547 25.57 -26.07 5.45
C LYS A 547 26.68 -25.02 5.50
N SER A 548 26.51 -23.93 4.77
CA SER A 548 27.46 -22.82 4.72
C SER A 548 26.71 -21.50 4.57
N HIS A 549 27.39 -20.40 4.89
CA HIS A 549 26.89 -19.06 4.65
C HIS A 549 27.94 -18.25 3.88
N LYS A 550 27.45 -17.38 2.98
CA LYS A 550 28.28 -16.49 2.16
C LYS A 550 28.60 -15.23 2.96
N THR A 551 29.89 -14.96 3.15
CA THR A 551 30.39 -13.75 3.81
C THR A 551 31.13 -12.86 2.83
N ASN A 552 31.27 -11.57 3.16
CA ASN A 552 31.97 -10.57 2.35
C ASN A 552 31.46 -10.52 0.90
N MET A 553 30.14 -10.64 0.71
CA MET A 553 29.52 -10.57 -0.60
C MET A 553 29.74 -9.17 -1.21
N THR A 554 30.36 -9.15 -2.39
CA THR A 554 30.55 -7.93 -3.16
C THR A 554 30.19 -8.16 -4.62
N PHE A 555 29.66 -7.11 -5.24
CA PHE A 555 29.42 -7.06 -6.67
C PHE A 555 30.24 -5.92 -7.26
N LYS A 556 31.11 -6.23 -8.23
CA LYS A 556 32.11 -5.32 -8.78
C LYS A 556 32.93 -4.65 -7.67
N ASN A 557 33.43 -5.46 -6.72
CA ASN A 557 34.25 -5.05 -5.57
C ASN A 557 33.58 -4.10 -4.57
N LYS A 558 32.24 -3.95 -4.61
CA LYS A 558 31.48 -3.13 -3.65
C LYS A 558 30.39 -3.95 -2.95
N PRO A 559 30.21 -3.80 -1.64
CA PRO A 559 29.08 -4.42 -0.93
C PRO A 559 27.77 -3.66 -1.23
N PHE A 560 26.63 -4.33 -1.03
CA PHE A 560 25.29 -3.77 -1.26
C PHE A 560 25.07 -2.41 -0.56
N GLN A 561 25.56 -2.24 0.67
CA GLN A 561 25.37 -0.99 1.43
C GLN A 561 26.04 0.21 0.75
N SER A 562 27.18 0.00 0.09
CA SER A 562 27.87 1.03 -0.70
C SER A 562 27.06 1.39 -1.94
N TRP A 563 26.55 0.39 -2.68
CA TRP A 563 25.65 0.59 -3.82
C TRP A 563 24.40 1.39 -3.43
N LYS A 564 23.77 1.02 -2.32
CA LYS A 564 22.59 1.71 -1.78
C LYS A 564 22.88 3.16 -1.39
N ALA A 565 24.05 3.44 -0.81
CA ALA A 565 24.46 4.79 -0.47
C ALA A 565 24.71 5.66 -1.71
N GLU A 566 25.41 5.12 -2.72
CA GLU A 566 25.65 5.79 -4.00
C GLU A 566 24.34 6.11 -4.73
N TYR A 567 23.43 5.13 -4.82
CA TYR A 567 22.11 5.33 -5.44
C TYR A 567 21.27 6.39 -4.70
N ARG A 568 21.32 6.41 -3.36
CA ARG A 568 20.66 7.45 -2.55
C ARG A 568 21.23 8.85 -2.80
N SER A 569 22.55 8.95 -2.98
CA SER A 569 23.20 10.23 -3.34
C SER A 569 22.75 10.69 -4.73
N TYR A 570 22.80 9.78 -5.71
CA TYR A 570 22.35 10.02 -7.07
C TYR A 570 20.89 10.47 -7.13
N THR A 571 19.96 9.74 -6.49
CA THR A 571 18.53 10.09 -6.50
C THR A 571 18.26 11.46 -5.89
N LYS A 572 18.98 11.86 -4.83
CA LYS A 572 18.90 13.23 -4.29
C LYS A 572 19.32 14.28 -5.31
N THR A 573 20.44 14.06 -6.00
CA THR A 573 20.96 14.96 -7.03
C THR A 573 20.02 15.08 -8.22
N VAL A 574 19.56 13.95 -8.77
CA VAL A 574 18.61 13.93 -9.89
C VAL A 574 17.29 14.58 -9.50
N ASN A 575 16.74 14.31 -8.32
CA ASN A 575 15.51 14.98 -7.85
C ASN A 575 15.69 16.49 -7.70
N LYS A 576 16.88 16.97 -7.34
CA LYS A 576 17.19 18.42 -7.30
C LYS A 576 17.20 19.03 -8.71
N ILE A 577 17.78 18.34 -9.69
CA ILE A 577 17.83 18.75 -11.10
C ILE A 577 16.43 18.71 -11.75
N LEU A 578 15.64 17.66 -11.49
CA LEU A 578 14.27 17.50 -12.00
C LEU A 578 13.25 18.43 -11.33
N LYS A 579 13.57 19.02 -10.18
CA LYS A 579 12.76 20.07 -9.55
C LYS A 579 13.03 21.45 -10.15
N SER A 580 14.23 21.70 -10.68
CA SER A 580 14.60 23.00 -11.27
C SER A 580 14.21 23.12 -12.75
N LYS A 581 14.03 22.01 -13.46
CA LYS A 581 13.47 21.94 -14.81
C LYS A 581 12.26 21.03 -14.78
N GLN A 582 11.10 21.47 -15.28
CA GLN A 582 9.87 20.67 -15.30
C GLN A 582 10.18 19.25 -15.79
N ARG A 583 10.13 18.27 -14.88
CA ARG A 583 10.44 16.84 -15.09
C ARG A 583 9.86 16.30 -16.40
N ASP A 584 8.64 16.72 -16.72
CA ASP A 584 7.90 16.29 -17.91
C ASP A 584 8.46 16.86 -19.21
N GLN A 585 9.05 18.06 -19.17
CA GLN A 585 9.68 18.70 -20.32
C GLN A 585 11.01 18.02 -20.65
N LEU A 586 11.79 17.64 -19.63
CA LEU A 586 13.04 16.88 -19.77
C LEU A 586 12.82 15.49 -20.38
N LEU A 587 11.83 14.74 -19.87
CA LEU A 587 11.44 13.43 -20.42
C LEU A 587 10.91 13.52 -21.86
N LYS A 588 10.22 14.61 -22.22
CA LYS A 588 9.75 14.87 -23.60
C LYS A 588 10.84 15.29 -24.59
N THR A 589 11.93 15.90 -24.11
CA THR A 589 13.02 16.42 -24.97
C THR A 589 14.20 15.47 -25.19
N PHE A 590 14.16 14.26 -24.63
CA PHE A 590 15.21 13.25 -24.86
C PHE A 590 15.28 12.86 -26.33
N LYS A 591 16.22 13.46 -27.08
CA LYS A 591 16.53 13.08 -28.46
C LYS A 591 17.48 11.88 -28.46
N TYR A 592 17.16 10.94 -29.34
CA TYR A 592 17.87 9.69 -29.58
C TYR A 592 19.32 9.95 -30.01
N SER A 593 20.28 9.49 -29.20
CA SER A 593 21.68 9.43 -29.61
C SER A 593 22.32 8.10 -29.24
N THR A 594 23.20 7.62 -30.10
CA THR A 594 23.99 6.40 -29.94
C THR A 594 25.23 6.71 -29.09
N GLY A 595 25.02 6.91 -27.79
CA GLY A 595 26.07 7.14 -26.79
C GLY A 595 25.51 7.82 -25.54
N LEU A 596 25.99 7.49 -24.33
CA LEU A 596 25.61 8.19 -23.10
C LEU A 596 26.27 9.58 -23.08
N THR A 597 25.50 10.64 -23.32
CA THR A 597 25.89 12.03 -23.05
C THR A 597 26.23 12.22 -21.57
N GLU A 598 27.02 13.22 -21.23
CA GLU A 598 27.37 13.58 -19.84
C GLU A 598 26.10 13.82 -18.98
N LEU A 599 25.06 14.40 -19.59
CA LEU A 599 23.74 14.56 -18.98
C LEU A 599 23.06 13.21 -18.72
N GLU A 600 23.10 12.26 -19.66
CA GLU A 600 22.53 10.93 -19.47
C GLU A 600 23.28 10.12 -18.40
N GLN A 601 24.61 10.24 -18.31
CA GLN A 601 25.40 9.62 -17.24
C GLN A 601 25.02 10.21 -15.87
N SER A 602 24.73 11.52 -15.82
CA SER A 602 24.26 12.19 -14.60
C SER A 602 22.80 11.84 -14.24
N MET A 603 22.02 11.30 -15.18
CA MET A 603 20.58 11.05 -15.04
C MET A 603 20.18 9.57 -15.12
N SER A 604 21.10 8.62 -15.28
CA SER A 604 20.80 7.18 -15.28
C SER A 604 21.90 6.40 -14.56
N PHE A 605 21.62 6.05 -13.30
CA PHE A 605 22.57 5.36 -12.44
C PHE A 605 22.81 3.93 -12.91
N PHE A 606 21.75 3.25 -13.33
CA PHE A 606 21.84 1.85 -13.76
C PHE A 606 22.52 1.72 -15.12
N ALA A 607 22.30 2.65 -16.06
CA ALA A 607 23.06 2.68 -17.31
C ALA A 607 24.55 2.97 -17.07
N TYR A 608 24.88 3.95 -16.21
CA TYR A 608 26.26 4.29 -15.89
C TYR A 608 27.03 3.10 -15.30
N HIS A 609 26.43 2.40 -14.33
CA HIS A 609 27.06 1.26 -13.68
C HIS A 609 26.88 -0.07 -14.42
N LYS A 610 26.09 -0.09 -15.50
CA LYS A 610 25.70 -1.30 -16.26
C LYS A 610 25.18 -2.40 -15.32
N ILE A 611 24.13 -2.07 -14.58
CA ILE A 611 23.44 -2.99 -13.66
C ILE A 611 21.93 -2.93 -13.96
N PRO A 612 21.18 -4.05 -13.90
CA PRO A 612 19.76 -4.03 -14.27
C PRO A 612 18.88 -3.33 -13.23
N SER A 613 19.23 -3.42 -11.95
CA SER A 613 18.55 -2.70 -10.86
C SER A 613 19.48 -2.56 -9.66
N LEU A 614 19.06 -1.80 -8.64
CA LEU A 614 19.75 -1.79 -7.35
C LEU A 614 19.63 -3.15 -6.65
N TYR A 615 18.49 -3.83 -6.79
CA TYR A 615 18.21 -5.10 -6.14
C TYR A 615 19.13 -6.22 -6.66
N ALA A 616 19.53 -6.14 -7.93
CA ALA A 616 20.55 -7.00 -8.53
C ALA A 616 21.94 -6.91 -7.85
N THR A 617 22.17 -5.96 -6.94
CA THR A 617 23.42 -5.83 -6.16
C THR A 617 23.30 -6.38 -4.74
N LEU A 618 22.14 -6.95 -4.37
CA LEU A 618 21.87 -7.47 -3.03
C LEU A 618 22.57 -8.80 -2.79
N ASN A 619 22.33 -9.77 -3.67
CA ASN A 619 22.95 -11.09 -3.63
C ASN A 619 22.96 -11.73 -5.04
N PRO A 620 23.71 -12.84 -5.25
CA PRO A 620 23.79 -13.51 -6.55
C PRO A 620 22.46 -14.04 -7.11
N ALA A 621 21.51 -14.43 -6.26
CA ALA A 621 20.20 -14.91 -6.71
C ALA A 621 19.37 -13.76 -7.31
N GLU A 622 19.31 -12.62 -6.61
CA GLU A 622 18.60 -11.43 -7.14
C GLU A 622 19.26 -10.90 -8.40
N TRP A 623 20.59 -10.94 -8.46
CA TRP A 623 21.32 -10.58 -9.67
C TRP A 623 20.87 -11.42 -10.86
N TYR A 624 20.78 -12.75 -10.68
CA TYR A 624 20.33 -13.65 -11.73
C TYR A 624 18.89 -13.37 -12.12
N ALA A 625 17.97 -13.26 -11.16
CA ALA A 625 16.56 -13.01 -11.43
C ALA A 625 16.31 -11.68 -12.15
N GLU A 626 17.00 -10.61 -11.76
CA GLU A 626 16.93 -9.31 -12.43
C GLU A 626 17.55 -9.31 -13.83
N SER A 627 18.63 -10.06 -14.02
CA SER A 627 19.27 -10.20 -15.34
C SER A 627 18.41 -11.04 -16.29
N PHE A 628 17.83 -12.13 -15.79
CA PHE A 628 16.92 -12.99 -16.53
C PHE A 628 15.64 -12.23 -16.90
N SER A 629 15.03 -11.53 -15.94
CA SER A 629 13.83 -10.72 -16.18
C SER A 629 14.10 -9.62 -17.20
N ALA A 630 15.28 -8.98 -17.20
CA ALA A 630 15.70 -8.02 -18.25
C ALA A 630 15.72 -8.62 -19.64
N CYS A 631 16.19 -9.85 -19.77
CA CYS A 631 16.23 -10.53 -21.05
C CYS A 631 14.84 -10.95 -21.54
N VAL A 632 13.97 -11.45 -20.65
CA VAL A 632 12.57 -11.73 -20.96
C VAL A 632 11.83 -10.45 -21.36
N PHE A 633 12.05 -9.38 -20.60
CA PHE A 633 11.43 -8.07 -20.80
C PHE A 633 11.81 -7.47 -22.17
N GLN A 634 13.09 -7.52 -22.55
CA GLN A 634 13.57 -7.09 -23.87
C GLN A 634 12.98 -7.89 -25.04
N ARG A 635 12.52 -9.12 -24.80
CA ARG A 635 11.84 -9.92 -25.83
C ARG A 635 10.37 -9.55 -25.98
N ILE A 636 9.70 -9.21 -24.89
CA ILE A 636 8.28 -8.79 -24.88
C ILE A 636 8.14 -7.36 -25.37
N PHE A 637 8.92 -6.44 -24.82
CA PHE A 637 8.92 -5.01 -25.14
C PHE A 637 10.17 -4.67 -25.96
N LYS A 638 10.10 -4.85 -27.28
CA LYS A 638 11.26 -4.64 -28.18
C LYS A 638 11.81 -3.21 -28.12
N GLU A 639 10.95 -2.24 -27.85
CA GLU A 639 11.31 -0.84 -27.63
C GLU A 639 12.25 -0.65 -26.44
N SER A 640 12.23 -1.56 -25.44
CA SER A 640 13.10 -1.49 -24.28
C SER A 640 14.57 -1.79 -24.57
N GLN A 641 14.88 -2.23 -25.81
CA GLN A 641 16.25 -2.34 -26.33
C GLN A 641 16.81 -0.98 -26.79
N GLN A 642 15.95 0.03 -26.93
CA GLN A 642 16.38 1.40 -27.20
C GLN A 642 16.81 2.08 -25.90
N LYS A 643 18.04 2.60 -25.90
CA LYS A 643 18.66 3.26 -24.75
C LYS A 643 17.75 4.28 -24.04
N SER A 644 17.10 5.17 -24.79
CA SER A 644 16.19 6.18 -24.22
C SER A 644 15.02 5.56 -23.48
N ARG A 645 14.39 4.53 -24.06
CA ARG A 645 13.29 3.80 -23.42
C ARG A 645 13.76 3.02 -22.20
N SER A 646 14.95 2.43 -22.22
CA SER A 646 15.50 1.74 -21.04
C SER A 646 15.77 2.71 -19.88
N ILE A 647 16.29 3.91 -20.17
CA ILE A 647 16.48 4.97 -19.16
C ILE A 647 15.13 5.44 -18.61
N GLU A 648 14.12 5.58 -19.47
CA GLU A 648 12.76 5.90 -19.02
C GLU A 648 12.22 4.82 -18.07
N LEU A 649 12.41 3.54 -18.39
CA LEU A 649 12.02 2.42 -17.52
C LEU A 649 12.78 2.40 -16.19
N GLU A 650 14.03 2.86 -16.13
CA GLU A 650 14.74 3.06 -14.85
C GLU A 650 14.00 4.07 -13.97
N HIS A 651 13.56 5.19 -14.54
CA HIS A 651 12.83 6.21 -13.77
C HIS A 651 11.38 5.84 -13.47
N LEU A 652 10.76 5.02 -14.31
CA LEU A 652 9.39 4.57 -14.12
C LEU A 652 9.31 3.43 -13.11
N LEU A 653 10.10 2.38 -13.33
CA LEU A 653 10.00 1.08 -12.66
C LEU A 653 11.21 0.76 -11.75
N GLY A 654 12.28 1.55 -11.80
CA GLY A 654 13.51 1.25 -11.04
C GLY A 654 14.37 0.16 -11.68
N PHE A 655 14.24 -0.02 -12.99
CA PHE A 655 14.83 -1.14 -13.72
C PHE A 655 15.35 -0.72 -15.11
N TYR A 656 16.55 -1.17 -15.47
CA TYR A 656 17.24 -0.85 -16.72
C TYR A 656 17.49 -2.13 -17.56
N PRO A 657 16.57 -2.48 -18.47
CA PRO A 657 16.66 -3.73 -19.24
C PRO A 657 17.95 -3.86 -20.06
N LEU A 658 18.43 -2.76 -20.63
CA LEU A 658 19.60 -2.72 -21.52
C LEU A 658 20.94 -2.93 -20.78
N ALA A 659 20.92 -3.14 -19.46
CA ALA A 659 22.07 -3.69 -18.75
C ALA A 659 22.49 -5.06 -19.32
N MET A 660 21.53 -5.83 -19.85
CA MET A 660 21.79 -7.12 -20.48
C MET A 660 21.87 -6.98 -22.00
N THR A 661 23.03 -7.27 -22.56
CA THR A 661 23.24 -7.27 -24.01
C THR A 661 22.56 -8.49 -24.65
N PRO A 662 22.32 -8.49 -25.98
CA PRO A 662 21.81 -9.68 -26.67
C PRO A 662 22.66 -10.94 -26.44
N LEU A 663 23.98 -10.77 -26.35
CA LEU A 663 24.91 -11.86 -26.03
C LEU A 663 24.71 -12.39 -24.61
N ASN A 664 24.61 -11.48 -23.61
CA ASN A 664 24.32 -11.88 -22.23
C ASN A 664 22.99 -12.62 -22.16
N CYS A 665 21.95 -12.10 -22.81
CA CYS A 665 20.63 -12.71 -22.82
C CYS A 665 20.60 -14.08 -23.49
N LYS A 666 21.48 -14.32 -24.46
CA LYS A 666 21.68 -15.66 -24.99
C LYS A 666 22.22 -16.60 -23.91
N THR A 667 23.19 -16.17 -23.10
CA THR A 667 23.70 -16.96 -21.97
C THR A 667 22.63 -17.27 -20.92
N PHE A 668 21.79 -16.29 -20.56
CA PHE A 668 20.73 -16.49 -19.55
C PHE A 668 19.56 -17.34 -20.06
N ILE A 669 19.20 -17.19 -21.34
CA ILE A 669 18.01 -17.84 -21.89
C ILE A 669 18.35 -19.15 -22.59
N ASP A 670 19.44 -19.29 -23.33
CA ASP A 670 19.73 -20.55 -24.03
C ASP A 670 20.32 -21.61 -23.09
N SER A 671 20.91 -21.20 -21.96
CA SER A 671 21.26 -22.15 -20.88
C SER A 671 20.02 -22.75 -20.19
N THR A 672 18.80 -22.28 -20.48
CA THR A 672 17.57 -22.95 -20.02
C THR A 672 17.40 -24.33 -20.63
N SER A 673 17.98 -24.57 -21.82
CA SER A 673 17.80 -25.80 -22.61
C SER A 673 18.74 -26.98 -22.30
N GLN A 674 19.71 -26.84 -21.38
CA GLN A 674 20.76 -27.87 -21.17
C GLN A 674 20.66 -28.71 -19.87
N VAL A 675 19.53 -28.70 -19.15
CA VAL A 675 19.34 -29.59 -17.98
C VAL A 675 18.24 -30.61 -18.25
N THR A 676 18.44 -31.42 -19.28
CA THR A 676 17.86 -32.76 -19.39
C THR A 676 19.02 -33.73 -19.57
N GLY A 677 19.83 -33.87 -18.52
CA GLY A 677 20.88 -34.89 -18.42
C GLY A 677 20.45 -35.92 -17.41
N GLU A 678 20.22 -37.14 -17.89
CA GLU A 678 19.88 -38.34 -17.13
C GLU A 678 20.63 -38.41 -15.78
N VAL A 679 19.88 -38.45 -14.68
CA VAL A 679 20.38 -39.02 -13.43
C VAL A 679 20.49 -40.52 -13.67
N LYS A 680 21.70 -40.99 -14.01
CA LYS A 680 22.02 -42.41 -13.90
C LYS A 680 21.98 -42.77 -12.42
N SER A 681 21.01 -43.62 -12.07
CA SER A 681 20.98 -44.38 -10.83
C SER A 681 22.29 -45.14 -10.66
N ASN A 682 22.95 -44.93 -9.52
CA ASN A 682 23.75 -45.92 -8.82
C ASN A 682 23.50 -45.76 -7.33
#